data_AF-A0A4R4NI18-F1
#
_entry.id   AF-A0A4R4NI18-F1
#
_cell.length_a   1.000
_cell.length_b   1.000
_cell.length_c   1.000
_cell.angle_alpha   90.00
_cell.angle_beta   90.00
_cell.angle_gamma   90.00
#
_symmetry.space_group_name_H-M   'P 1'
#
loop_
_entity.id
_entity.type
_entity.pdbx_description
1 polymer ?
#
loop_
_entity_poly.entity_id
_entity_poly.type
_entity_poly.pdbx_seq_one_letter_code
_entity_poly.pdbx_strand_id
1 'polypeptide(L)'
;MGTLVDLADWLPMDVDIWAWVGDTQQQLSEAGNVGLAMALGDLPAQAYEGRYPQLDVMAPAIAQQAEALELPWLEFYARYWHLIGRIGDRAQGAVALDDAQQLREFAQREDVRECPAAPAAVEAMAIAWANADGPGHAAERLELLGAHIEALTPEKPAFTGLVTQYVAALIDAGRPSEAVTYAESAVERLRVAGRESSWELGAEGARALLAAGRAEDALQALQAAAGFDADDPVAKEHRDGVRRALVLATLGRIAEAVDALPDLDVVGEHPRVFVEWSQTVSKLAGSAQITNTWQLGRVLRQWIDYFGMMGGYRARVELALVAGELAIGRQGVWQAGLLADLAESGLPELRDTEGLAERIAALRATADATDEPEPPGPLEERVGLFDAADGFNADPERWVGWLAPLSGRDIEATRRHTTTAGFLGYPATGADIYWKMLVDSGDIATAEADDVAYLTTLLIEARQDERLEQMAAMLPHDAQYLALARLHSARERWPETLEAAEHAVAAGAGLEARRLLSGAAQQLDQNARAAGVLHDVLDELVEEDVWRMIVMATAAEDWEIVRKGAAKIGMPIKSTEGPIEEEMGLIRVILPAPDGGQRQVLSIRTGPATARLALPQPRGMEYNAGDLVIFDPQLLEPVPEDPEEQQNFVPPFAAVSILRPGGYTSYFFDGAAPSEEDWAEFTEVMAERGWPMWVYSDENYTVSHPSSGERLPGVFGWVAVPPDVSPNEVDALLDDATERWVHPLAWLDLARELDVEVERHERIVKEYGL
;
A
#
# COMPACT_ATOMS: atom_id res chain seq x y z
N MET A 1 5.77 21.36 -41.70
CA MET A 1 6.45 20.52 -42.72
C MET A 1 7.95 20.66 -42.50
N GLY A 2 8.41 20.05 -41.42
CA GLY A 2 9.81 19.99 -40.99
C GLY A 2 10.12 18.51 -40.77
N THR A 3 11.25 18.09 -41.30
CA THR A 3 11.76 16.72 -41.39
C THR A 3 11.68 15.95 -40.07
N LEU A 4 11.05 14.77 -40.13
CA LEU A 4 11.28 13.65 -39.20
C LEU A 4 12.78 13.39 -39.17
N VAL A 5 13.41 13.62 -38.01
CA VAL A 5 14.76 13.17 -37.74
C VAL A 5 14.65 11.68 -37.48
N ASP A 6 15.32 10.89 -38.31
CA ASP A 6 15.44 9.44 -38.17
C ASP A 6 16.31 9.16 -36.94
N LEU A 7 15.67 8.72 -35.84
CA LEU A 7 16.31 8.44 -34.55
C LEU A 7 17.13 7.13 -34.55
N ALA A 8 17.18 6.40 -35.67
CA ALA A 8 17.82 5.08 -35.74
C ALA A 8 19.35 5.09 -35.94
N ASP A 9 19.97 6.20 -36.34
CA ASP A 9 21.33 6.18 -36.91
C ASP A 9 22.46 6.76 -36.03
N TRP A 10 22.21 7.16 -34.78
CA TRP A 10 23.21 7.89 -33.99
C TRP A 10 23.27 7.54 -32.50
N LEU A 11 23.61 6.30 -32.11
CA LEU A 11 24.11 6.04 -30.74
C LEU A 11 25.01 4.77 -30.70
N PRO A 12 26.24 4.82 -30.13
CA PRO A 12 27.15 3.68 -30.03
C PRO A 12 26.66 2.59 -29.05
N MET A 13 27.06 1.33 -29.30
CA MET A 13 26.62 0.06 -28.65
C MET A 13 26.83 -0.12 -27.12
N ASP A 14 27.07 0.96 -26.36
CA ASP A 14 27.28 0.95 -24.90
C ASP A 14 26.49 2.07 -24.21
N VAL A 15 25.16 2.11 -24.42
CA VAL A 15 24.29 3.06 -23.71
C VAL A 15 23.95 2.48 -22.33
N ASP A 16 24.36 3.20 -21.29
CA ASP A 16 23.88 3.02 -19.91
C ASP A 16 22.37 3.29 -19.87
N ILE A 17 21.59 2.38 -19.28
CA ILE A 17 20.13 2.53 -19.18
C ILE A 17 19.75 3.85 -18.49
N TRP A 18 20.56 4.32 -17.54
CA TRP A 18 20.33 5.58 -16.84
C TRP A 18 20.62 6.81 -17.71
N ALA A 19 21.62 6.71 -18.60
CA ALA A 19 21.86 7.74 -19.61
C ALA A 19 20.70 7.79 -20.62
N TRP A 20 20.20 6.64 -21.06
CA TRP A 20 19.01 6.58 -21.92
C TRP A 20 17.75 7.13 -21.24
N VAL A 21 17.51 6.81 -19.96
CA VAL A 21 16.40 7.38 -19.18
C VAL A 21 16.53 8.91 -19.13
N GLY A 22 17.70 9.43 -18.77
CA GLY A 22 17.94 10.88 -18.71
C GLY A 22 17.71 11.60 -20.05
N ASP A 23 18.25 11.05 -21.15
CA ASP A 23 18.05 11.58 -22.50
C ASP A 23 16.57 11.54 -22.91
N THR A 24 15.86 10.46 -22.55
CA THR A 24 14.43 10.29 -22.85
C THR A 24 13.57 11.26 -22.03
N GLN A 25 13.90 11.48 -20.75
CA GLN A 25 13.25 12.50 -19.90
C GLN A 25 13.39 13.89 -20.51
N GLN A 26 14.59 14.25 -20.96
CA GLN A 26 14.83 15.53 -21.61
C GLN A 26 14.00 15.69 -22.88
N GLN A 27 13.99 14.68 -23.77
CA GLN A 27 13.22 14.71 -25.00
C GLN A 27 11.71 14.81 -24.75
N LEU A 28 11.19 14.09 -23.76
CA LEU A 28 9.78 14.16 -23.37
C LEU A 28 9.41 15.54 -22.80
N SER A 29 10.28 16.13 -21.98
CA SER A 29 10.09 17.48 -21.46
C SER A 29 10.10 18.53 -22.58
N GLU A 30 11.05 18.45 -23.52
CA GLU A 30 11.13 19.34 -24.68
C GLU A 30 9.92 19.20 -25.62
N ALA A 31 9.31 18.01 -25.68
CA ALA A 31 8.08 17.75 -26.41
C ALA A 31 6.79 18.16 -25.67
N GLY A 32 6.90 18.76 -24.48
CA GLY A 32 5.76 19.21 -23.68
C GLY A 32 5.11 18.14 -22.79
N ASN A 33 5.71 16.95 -22.69
CA ASN A 33 5.23 15.84 -21.86
C ASN A 33 5.94 15.81 -20.49
N VAL A 34 5.94 16.95 -19.77
CA VAL A 34 6.70 17.13 -18.52
C VAL A 34 6.28 16.13 -17.44
N GLY A 35 4.99 15.84 -17.30
CA GLY A 35 4.49 14.83 -16.35
C GLY A 35 5.00 13.41 -16.64
N LEU A 36 5.13 13.04 -17.91
CA LEU A 36 5.67 11.75 -18.34
C LEU A 36 7.17 11.65 -18.07
N ALA A 37 7.90 12.75 -18.32
CA ALA A 37 9.33 12.85 -18.04
C ALA A 37 9.63 12.68 -16.54
N MET A 38 8.85 13.32 -15.67
CA MET A 38 8.98 13.15 -14.22
C MET A 38 8.68 11.70 -13.81
N ALA A 39 7.54 11.16 -14.25
CA ALA A 39 7.11 9.82 -13.88
C ALA A 39 8.07 8.70 -14.33
N LEU A 40 8.81 8.89 -15.43
CA LEU A 40 9.77 7.92 -15.96
C LEU A 40 10.96 7.65 -15.01
N GLY A 41 11.49 8.70 -14.40
CA GLY A 41 12.64 8.59 -13.48
C GLY A 41 12.28 7.88 -12.17
N ASP A 42 11.01 7.94 -11.79
CA ASP A 42 10.54 7.47 -10.50
C ASP A 42 10.19 5.97 -10.49
N LEU A 43 9.87 5.35 -11.64
CA LEU A 43 9.41 3.95 -11.69
C LEU A 43 10.29 2.94 -10.93
N PRO A 44 11.63 2.93 -11.08
CA PRO A 44 12.50 2.03 -10.31
C PRO A 44 12.43 2.30 -8.80
N ALA A 45 12.42 3.58 -8.43
CA ALA A 45 12.34 3.99 -7.03
C ALA A 45 10.99 3.58 -6.42
N GLN A 46 9.88 3.75 -7.15
CA GLN A 46 8.57 3.27 -6.71
C GLN A 46 8.55 1.74 -6.50
N ALA A 47 9.20 0.98 -7.38
CA ALA A 47 9.26 -0.48 -7.28
C ALA A 47 10.12 -0.96 -6.09
N TYR A 48 11.28 -0.33 -5.85
CA TYR A 48 12.18 -0.72 -4.76
C TYR A 48 11.74 -0.19 -3.38
N GLU A 49 11.15 1.00 -3.31
CA GLU A 49 10.69 1.60 -2.04
C GLU A 49 9.30 1.09 -1.60
N GLY A 50 8.73 0.10 -2.29
CA GLY A 50 7.46 -0.50 -1.90
C GLY A 50 6.23 0.39 -2.13
N ARG A 51 6.35 1.45 -2.94
CA ARG A 51 5.26 2.36 -3.32
C ARG A 51 4.39 1.75 -4.44
N TYR A 52 3.87 0.55 -4.16
CA TYR A 52 3.15 -0.27 -5.13
C TYR A 52 1.82 0.33 -5.60
N PRO A 53 0.99 0.96 -4.74
CA PRO A 53 -0.24 1.60 -5.21
C PRO A 53 0.04 2.67 -6.27
N GLN A 54 1.12 3.45 -6.09
CA GLN A 54 1.56 4.45 -7.07
C GLN A 54 2.05 3.76 -8.35
N LEU A 55 2.89 2.73 -8.22
CA LEU A 55 3.42 1.97 -9.35
C LEU A 55 2.29 1.32 -10.20
N ASP A 56 1.29 0.74 -9.54
CA ASP A 56 0.14 0.05 -10.17
C ASP A 56 -0.76 1.02 -10.95
N VAL A 57 -0.68 2.33 -10.68
CA VAL A 57 -1.38 3.40 -11.44
C VAL A 57 -0.48 4.00 -12.52
N MET A 58 0.76 4.36 -12.16
CA MET A 58 1.67 5.10 -13.03
C MET A 58 2.17 4.26 -14.20
N ALA A 59 2.61 3.03 -13.95
CA ALA A 59 3.30 2.24 -14.96
C ALA A 59 2.38 1.86 -16.15
N PRO A 60 1.12 1.42 -15.96
CA PRO A 60 0.20 1.19 -17.07
C PRO A 60 -0.11 2.45 -17.88
N ALA A 61 -0.24 3.61 -17.20
CA ALA A 61 -0.47 4.89 -17.87
C ALA A 61 0.72 5.31 -18.75
N ILE A 62 1.95 5.14 -18.25
CA ILE A 62 3.18 5.40 -19.01
C ILE A 62 3.26 4.45 -20.21
N ALA A 63 2.97 3.16 -20.03
CA ALA A 63 3.01 2.19 -21.12
C ALA A 63 2.00 2.53 -22.23
N GLN A 64 0.76 2.89 -21.87
CA GLN A 64 -0.26 3.31 -22.82
C GLN A 64 0.14 4.58 -23.59
N GLN A 65 0.71 5.57 -22.88
CA GLN A 65 1.16 6.79 -23.52
C GLN A 65 2.37 6.54 -24.44
N ALA A 66 3.29 5.66 -24.04
CA ALA A 66 4.44 5.27 -24.85
C ALA A 66 4.01 4.54 -26.14
N GLU A 67 3.00 3.68 -26.05
CA GLU A 67 2.38 3.03 -27.21
C GLU A 67 1.81 4.09 -28.19
N ALA A 68 1.06 5.07 -27.68
CA ALA A 68 0.47 6.14 -28.49
C ALA A 68 1.50 7.04 -29.18
N LEU A 69 2.69 7.18 -28.58
CA LEU A 69 3.82 7.95 -29.10
C LEU A 69 4.78 7.10 -29.97
N GLU A 70 4.48 5.81 -30.17
CA GLU A 70 5.36 4.87 -30.88
C GLU A 70 6.77 4.81 -30.27
N LEU A 71 6.86 4.81 -28.94
CA LEU A 71 8.11 4.72 -28.16
C LEU A 71 8.26 3.33 -27.52
N PRO A 72 8.66 2.29 -28.29
CA PRO A 72 8.60 0.89 -27.85
C PRO A 72 9.52 0.57 -26.67
N TRP A 73 10.65 1.25 -26.52
CA TRP A 73 11.57 1.04 -25.39
C TRP A 73 11.03 1.63 -24.09
N LEU A 74 10.29 2.74 -24.17
CA LEU A 74 9.61 3.35 -23.04
C LEU A 74 8.45 2.47 -22.57
N GLU A 75 7.70 1.89 -23.52
CA GLU A 75 6.65 0.92 -23.22
C GLU A 75 7.23 -0.33 -22.53
N PHE A 76 8.33 -0.88 -23.06
CA PHE A 76 9.04 -2.01 -22.44
C PHE A 76 9.48 -1.67 -21.02
N TYR A 77 10.11 -0.51 -20.82
CA TYR A 77 10.62 -0.07 -19.52
C TYR A 77 9.50 0.04 -18.48
N ALA A 78 8.36 0.65 -18.84
CA ALA A 78 7.22 0.76 -17.95
C ALA A 78 6.62 -0.60 -17.58
N ARG A 79 6.41 -1.49 -18.57
CA ARG A 79 5.92 -2.85 -18.34
C ARG A 79 6.88 -3.67 -17.48
N TYR A 80 8.19 -3.54 -17.70
CA TYR A 80 9.22 -4.22 -16.93
C TYR A 80 9.18 -3.82 -15.45
N TRP A 81 9.22 -2.52 -15.14
CA TRP A 81 9.22 -2.07 -13.75
C TRP A 81 7.91 -2.36 -13.02
N HIS A 82 6.78 -2.31 -13.73
CA HIS A 82 5.51 -2.77 -13.18
C HIS A 82 5.58 -4.24 -12.76
N LEU A 83 6.12 -5.08 -13.65
CA LEU A 83 6.26 -6.50 -13.37
C LEU A 83 7.25 -6.76 -12.24
N ILE A 84 8.42 -6.09 -12.21
CA ILE A 84 9.39 -6.22 -11.12
C ILE A 84 8.81 -5.84 -9.77
N GLY A 85 8.01 -4.77 -9.68
CA GLY A 85 7.31 -4.44 -8.44
C GLY A 85 6.38 -5.55 -7.94
N ARG A 86 5.88 -6.40 -8.83
CA ARG A 86 5.01 -7.54 -8.51
C ARG A 86 5.77 -8.82 -8.20
N ILE A 87 6.76 -9.19 -9.00
CA ILE A 87 7.47 -10.48 -8.86
C ILE A 87 8.73 -10.39 -7.99
N GLY A 88 9.23 -9.18 -7.73
CA GLY A 88 10.38 -8.92 -6.89
C GLY A 88 10.06 -9.16 -5.42
N ASP A 89 9.88 -8.09 -4.66
CA ASP A 89 9.68 -8.20 -3.21
C ASP A 89 8.29 -8.74 -2.81
N ARG A 90 7.25 -8.39 -3.58
CA ARG A 90 5.90 -8.98 -3.47
C ARG A 90 5.85 -10.47 -3.87
N ALA A 91 6.89 -11.01 -4.49
CA ALA A 91 7.00 -12.44 -4.80
C ALA A 91 5.76 -13.06 -5.48
N GLN A 92 5.07 -12.32 -6.37
CA GLN A 92 3.94 -12.86 -7.12
C GLN A 92 4.41 -14.00 -8.05
N GLY A 93 3.66 -15.11 -8.06
CA GLY A 93 3.96 -16.32 -8.82
C GLY A 93 3.02 -16.47 -10.01
N ALA A 94 2.15 -17.49 -9.96
CA ALA A 94 1.29 -17.88 -11.08
C ALA A 94 0.44 -16.73 -11.65
N VAL A 95 0.01 -15.78 -10.81
CA VAL A 95 -0.80 -14.60 -11.23
C VAL A 95 -0.03 -13.61 -12.12
N ALA A 96 1.30 -13.69 -12.16
CA ALA A 96 2.17 -12.82 -12.95
C ALA A 96 2.82 -13.53 -14.15
N LEU A 97 2.55 -14.84 -14.35
CA LEU A 97 3.18 -15.62 -15.43
C LEU A 97 2.78 -15.15 -16.82
N ASP A 98 1.51 -14.78 -17.02
CA ASP A 98 1.03 -14.30 -18.32
C ASP A 98 1.68 -12.95 -18.67
N ASP A 99 1.74 -12.02 -17.72
CA ASP A 99 2.43 -10.73 -17.90
C ASP A 99 3.92 -10.90 -18.18
N ALA A 100 4.59 -11.82 -17.50
CA ALA A 100 6.00 -12.13 -17.75
C ALA A 100 6.24 -12.74 -19.14
N GLN A 101 5.35 -13.62 -19.59
CA GLN A 101 5.38 -14.19 -20.93
C GLN A 101 5.15 -13.10 -21.99
N GLN A 102 4.15 -12.23 -21.80
CA GLN A 102 3.87 -11.11 -22.69
C GLN A 102 5.06 -10.14 -22.77
N LEU A 103 5.70 -9.81 -21.64
CA LEU A 103 6.88 -8.95 -21.62
C LEU A 103 8.03 -9.57 -22.42
N ARG A 104 8.24 -10.88 -22.30
CA ARG A 104 9.27 -11.62 -23.05
C ARG A 104 8.98 -11.64 -24.54
N GLU A 105 7.74 -11.84 -24.95
CA GLU A 105 7.32 -11.77 -26.36
C GLU A 105 7.50 -10.35 -26.91
N PHE A 106 7.14 -9.34 -26.12
CA PHE A 106 7.35 -7.93 -26.46
C PHE A 106 8.84 -7.62 -26.67
N ALA A 107 9.71 -8.12 -25.78
CA ALA A 107 11.16 -7.95 -25.88
C ALA A 107 11.77 -8.57 -27.16
N GLN A 108 11.08 -9.49 -27.83
CA GLN A 108 11.54 -10.13 -29.07
C GLN A 108 11.13 -9.38 -30.33
N ARG A 109 10.28 -8.34 -30.23
CA ARG A 109 9.89 -7.53 -31.39
C ARG A 109 11.09 -6.85 -32.01
N GLU A 110 11.05 -6.66 -33.33
CA GLU A 110 12.18 -6.10 -34.09
C GLU A 110 12.58 -4.68 -33.63
N ASP A 111 11.60 -3.90 -33.15
CA ASP A 111 11.76 -2.54 -32.63
C ASP A 111 12.18 -2.47 -31.15
N VAL A 112 12.21 -3.60 -30.43
CA VAL A 112 12.56 -3.68 -29.00
C VAL A 112 13.81 -4.53 -28.75
N ARG A 113 14.06 -5.57 -29.56
CA ARG A 113 15.08 -6.60 -29.27
C ARG A 113 16.51 -6.08 -29.12
N GLU A 114 16.81 -4.92 -29.70
CA GLU A 114 18.12 -4.27 -29.61
C GLU A 114 18.25 -3.38 -28.35
N CYS A 115 17.18 -3.25 -27.55
CA CYS A 115 17.20 -2.55 -26.27
C CYS A 115 18.19 -3.24 -25.31
N PRO A 116 19.14 -2.52 -24.69
CA PRO A 116 20.07 -3.10 -23.72
C PRO A 116 19.39 -3.79 -22.53
N ALA A 117 18.15 -3.40 -22.21
CA ALA A 117 17.34 -3.97 -21.14
C ALA A 117 16.47 -5.15 -21.58
N ALA A 118 16.37 -5.46 -22.88
CA ALA A 118 15.56 -6.58 -23.37
C ALA A 118 15.85 -7.93 -22.68
N PRO A 119 17.13 -8.28 -22.34
CA PRO A 119 17.41 -9.49 -21.58
C PRO A 119 16.77 -9.55 -20.17
N ALA A 120 16.40 -8.41 -19.59
CA ALA A 120 15.75 -8.36 -18.28
C ALA A 120 14.35 -9.00 -18.30
N ALA A 121 13.70 -9.10 -19.46
CA ALA A 121 12.45 -9.86 -19.60
C ALA A 121 12.65 -11.36 -19.36
N VAL A 122 13.84 -11.89 -19.67
CA VAL A 122 14.21 -13.29 -19.42
C VAL A 122 14.40 -13.54 -17.93
N GLU A 123 15.03 -12.60 -17.24
CA GLU A 123 15.14 -12.62 -15.77
C GLU A 123 13.76 -12.58 -15.11
N ALA A 124 12.90 -11.66 -15.55
CA ALA A 124 11.55 -11.54 -15.01
C ALA A 124 10.73 -12.85 -15.17
N MET A 125 10.82 -13.49 -16.34
CA MET A 125 10.19 -14.80 -16.55
C MET A 125 10.74 -15.88 -15.59
N ALA A 126 12.06 -15.91 -15.40
CA ALA A 126 12.69 -16.86 -14.50
C ALA A 126 12.31 -16.65 -13.03
N ILE A 127 12.13 -15.39 -12.60
CA ILE A 127 11.66 -15.05 -11.25
C ILE A 127 10.19 -15.45 -11.07
N ALA A 128 9.31 -15.14 -12.03
CA ALA A 128 7.90 -15.51 -11.95
C ALA A 128 7.70 -17.04 -11.85
N TRP A 129 8.48 -17.81 -12.61
CA TRP A 129 8.54 -19.27 -12.47
C TRP A 129 9.07 -19.72 -11.11
N ALA A 130 10.09 -19.06 -10.58
CA ALA A 130 10.65 -19.37 -9.26
C ALA A 130 9.61 -19.17 -8.14
N ASN A 131 8.89 -18.05 -8.19
CA ASN A 131 7.86 -17.71 -7.21
C ASN A 131 6.68 -18.67 -7.27
N ALA A 132 6.27 -19.10 -8.47
CA ALA A 132 5.16 -20.03 -8.65
C ALA A 132 5.47 -21.44 -8.12
N ASP A 133 6.50 -22.08 -8.69
CA ASP A 133 6.98 -23.40 -8.30
C ASP A 133 8.42 -23.62 -8.76
N GLY A 134 9.39 -23.02 -8.05
CA GLY A 134 10.81 -23.05 -8.41
C GLY A 134 11.36 -24.41 -8.86
N PRO A 135 11.22 -25.49 -8.06
CA PRO A 135 11.64 -26.84 -8.47
C PRO A 135 10.89 -27.35 -9.71
N GLY A 136 9.57 -27.12 -9.77
CA GLY A 136 8.73 -27.53 -10.89
C GLY A 136 9.02 -26.85 -12.23
N HIS A 137 9.72 -25.71 -12.20
CA HIS A 137 10.17 -24.96 -13.39
C HIS A 137 11.70 -24.91 -13.53
N ALA A 138 12.45 -25.66 -12.73
CA ALA A 138 13.91 -25.54 -12.68
C ALA A 138 14.57 -25.90 -14.03
N ALA A 139 14.05 -26.92 -14.72
CA ALA A 139 14.57 -27.32 -16.04
C ALA A 139 14.38 -26.23 -17.10
N GLU A 140 13.17 -25.66 -17.21
CA GLU A 140 12.87 -24.58 -18.14
C GLU A 140 13.65 -23.31 -17.83
N ARG A 141 13.82 -22.99 -16.54
CA ARG A 141 14.65 -21.86 -16.10
C ARG A 141 16.10 -22.05 -16.52
N LEU A 142 16.69 -23.22 -16.29
CA LEU A 142 18.07 -23.51 -16.67
C LEU A 142 18.29 -23.45 -18.19
N GLU A 143 17.36 -24.00 -18.98
CA GLU A 143 17.43 -23.94 -20.44
C GLU A 143 17.33 -22.49 -20.94
N LEU A 144 16.33 -21.74 -20.46
CA LEU A 144 16.09 -20.37 -20.88
C LEU A 144 17.27 -19.46 -20.52
N LEU A 145 17.69 -19.48 -19.26
CA LEU A 145 18.77 -18.62 -18.75
C LEU A 145 20.12 -18.99 -19.38
N GLY A 146 20.42 -20.29 -19.50
CA GLY A 146 21.68 -20.76 -20.08
C GLY A 146 21.90 -20.25 -21.50
N ALA A 147 20.88 -20.34 -22.36
CA ALA A 147 20.95 -19.87 -23.74
C ALA A 147 21.26 -18.36 -23.85
N HIS A 148 20.73 -17.54 -22.94
CA HIS A 148 20.97 -16.10 -22.94
C HIS A 148 22.33 -15.75 -22.33
N ILE A 149 22.74 -16.43 -21.26
CA ILE A 149 24.06 -16.21 -20.63
C ILE A 149 25.19 -16.57 -21.59
N GLU A 150 25.06 -17.63 -22.40
CA GLU A 150 26.07 -18.01 -23.40
C GLU A 150 26.29 -16.92 -24.48
N ALA A 151 25.26 -16.13 -24.76
CA ALA A 151 25.32 -15.03 -25.72
C ALA A 151 25.77 -13.68 -25.11
N LEU A 152 25.88 -13.60 -23.77
CA LEU A 152 26.22 -12.39 -23.04
C LEU A 152 27.68 -12.37 -22.59
N THR A 153 28.23 -11.17 -22.41
CA THR A 153 29.54 -10.96 -21.81
C THR A 153 29.41 -10.35 -20.41
N PRO A 154 30.37 -10.55 -19.49
CA PRO A 154 30.29 -10.04 -18.11
C PRO A 154 30.21 -8.52 -17.99
N GLU A 155 30.55 -7.78 -19.04
CA GLU A 155 30.47 -6.31 -19.06
C GLU A 155 29.03 -5.81 -19.25
N LYS A 156 28.11 -6.65 -19.74
CA LYS A 156 26.72 -6.27 -20.00
C LYS A 156 25.91 -6.21 -18.68
N PRO A 157 25.08 -5.17 -18.46
CA PRO A 157 24.33 -5.00 -17.21
C PRO A 157 23.47 -6.21 -16.80
N ALA A 158 22.85 -6.89 -17.76
CA ALA A 158 21.97 -8.03 -17.49
C ALA A 158 22.71 -9.32 -17.06
N PHE A 159 24.05 -9.37 -17.17
CA PHE A 159 24.81 -10.59 -16.90
C PHE A 159 24.63 -11.07 -15.46
N THR A 160 24.74 -10.17 -14.48
CA THR A 160 24.70 -10.52 -13.06
C THR A 160 23.32 -11.05 -12.65
N GLY A 161 22.24 -10.35 -13.03
CA GLY A 161 20.86 -10.78 -12.75
C GLY A 161 20.54 -12.18 -13.30
N LEU A 162 20.85 -12.42 -14.58
CA LEU A 162 20.62 -13.73 -15.22
C LEU A 162 21.43 -14.85 -14.57
N VAL A 163 22.69 -14.59 -14.22
CA VAL A 163 23.54 -15.58 -13.55
C VAL A 163 23.03 -15.88 -12.14
N THR A 164 22.60 -14.87 -11.38
CA THR A 164 21.96 -15.06 -10.08
C THR A 164 20.74 -15.97 -10.19
N GLN A 165 19.87 -15.74 -11.18
CA GLN A 165 18.71 -16.62 -11.42
C GLN A 165 19.12 -18.03 -11.85
N TYR A 166 20.24 -18.19 -12.58
CA TYR A 166 20.73 -19.50 -12.99
C TYR A 166 21.24 -20.31 -11.79
N VAL A 167 21.95 -19.66 -10.87
CA VAL A 167 22.39 -20.26 -9.60
C VAL A 167 21.16 -20.68 -8.78
N ALA A 168 20.16 -19.82 -8.65
CA ALA A 168 18.91 -20.15 -7.97
C ALA A 168 18.20 -21.37 -8.61
N ALA A 169 18.13 -21.43 -9.95
CA ALA A 169 17.53 -22.55 -10.66
C ALA A 169 18.31 -23.87 -10.48
N LEU A 170 19.65 -23.81 -10.33
CA LEU A 170 20.45 -25.00 -9.98
C LEU A 170 20.16 -25.51 -8.56
N ILE A 171 19.91 -24.61 -7.61
CA ILE A 171 19.49 -24.98 -6.25
C ILE A 171 18.12 -25.68 -6.31
N ASP A 172 17.16 -25.07 -7.00
CA ASP A 172 15.81 -25.62 -7.17
C ASP A 172 15.81 -26.96 -7.93
N ALA A 173 16.76 -27.18 -8.83
CA ALA A 173 16.97 -28.46 -9.53
C ALA A 173 17.65 -29.54 -8.67
N GLY A 174 17.89 -29.29 -7.37
CA GLY A 174 18.58 -30.23 -6.48
C GLY A 174 20.08 -30.38 -6.77
N ARG A 175 20.71 -29.38 -7.40
CA ARG A 175 22.14 -29.40 -7.81
C ARG A 175 22.97 -28.32 -7.08
N PRO A 176 22.95 -28.24 -5.73
CA PRO A 176 23.56 -27.13 -5.00
C PRO A 176 25.09 -27.06 -5.14
N SER A 177 25.79 -28.20 -5.24
CA SER A 177 27.26 -28.18 -5.45
C SER A 177 27.67 -27.60 -6.81
N GLU A 178 26.83 -27.79 -7.83
CA GLU A 178 27.05 -27.18 -9.13
C GLU A 178 26.71 -25.69 -9.10
N ALA A 179 25.66 -25.31 -8.37
CA ALA A 179 25.32 -23.91 -8.13
C ALA A 179 26.48 -23.13 -7.50
N VAL A 180 27.15 -23.71 -6.49
CA VAL A 180 28.37 -23.14 -5.88
C VAL A 180 29.47 -22.93 -6.93
N THR A 181 29.77 -23.98 -7.70
CA THR A 181 30.82 -23.94 -8.72
C THR A 181 30.52 -22.87 -9.79
N TYR A 182 29.25 -22.74 -10.18
CA TYR A 182 28.82 -21.77 -11.18
C TYR A 182 28.91 -20.34 -10.65
N ALA A 183 28.48 -20.10 -9.41
CA ALA A 183 28.58 -18.79 -8.75
C ALA A 183 30.04 -18.33 -8.63
N GLU A 184 30.94 -19.20 -8.15
CA GLU A 184 32.39 -18.90 -8.05
C GLU A 184 33.00 -18.58 -9.43
N SER A 185 32.65 -19.35 -10.45
CA SER A 185 33.08 -19.11 -11.83
C SER A 185 32.56 -17.78 -12.39
N ALA A 186 31.33 -17.39 -12.06
CA ALA A 186 30.75 -16.12 -12.48
C ALA A 186 31.44 -14.91 -11.82
N VAL A 187 31.70 -14.99 -10.52
CA VAL A 187 32.47 -13.95 -9.79
C VAL A 187 33.86 -13.80 -10.40
N GLU A 188 34.54 -14.90 -10.72
CA GLU A 188 35.85 -14.85 -11.38
C GLU A 188 35.78 -14.25 -12.79
N ARG A 189 34.73 -14.56 -13.58
CA ARG A 189 34.51 -13.94 -14.89
C ARG A 189 34.33 -12.42 -14.81
N LEU A 190 33.54 -11.95 -13.84
CA LEU A 190 33.37 -10.51 -13.58
C LEU A 190 34.70 -9.85 -13.20
N ARG A 191 35.45 -10.49 -12.28
CA ARG A 191 36.77 -10.00 -11.85
C ARG A 191 37.76 -9.90 -13.02
N VAL A 192 37.79 -10.91 -13.91
CA VAL A 192 38.64 -10.89 -15.11
C VAL A 192 38.23 -9.79 -16.09
N ALA A 193 36.94 -9.48 -16.19
CA ALA A 193 36.39 -8.36 -16.97
C ALA A 193 36.60 -6.99 -16.29
N GLY A 194 37.23 -6.94 -15.12
CA GLY A 194 37.43 -5.69 -14.37
C GLY A 194 36.15 -5.13 -13.75
N ARG A 195 35.14 -5.98 -13.53
CA ARG A 195 33.87 -5.64 -12.88
C ARG A 195 33.82 -6.27 -11.49
N GLU A 196 33.14 -5.59 -10.57
CA GLU A 196 32.80 -6.13 -9.26
C GLU A 196 31.53 -7.00 -9.34
N SER A 197 31.36 -7.90 -8.38
CA SER A 197 30.13 -8.69 -8.22
C SER A 197 29.05 -7.88 -7.51
N SER A 198 27.78 -8.28 -7.61
CA SER A 198 26.72 -7.72 -6.77
C SER A 198 26.54 -8.53 -5.48
N TRP A 199 25.93 -7.89 -4.49
CA TRP A 199 25.54 -8.57 -3.25
C TRP A 199 24.59 -9.74 -3.53
N GLU A 200 23.66 -9.61 -4.48
CA GLU A 200 22.67 -10.64 -4.84
C GLU A 200 23.33 -11.93 -5.31
N LEU A 201 24.34 -11.83 -6.20
CA LEU A 201 25.07 -13.02 -6.67
C LEU A 201 25.86 -13.67 -5.53
N GLY A 202 26.48 -12.86 -4.66
CA GLY A 202 27.17 -13.35 -3.47
C GLY A 202 26.24 -14.05 -2.48
N ALA A 203 25.07 -13.47 -2.23
CA ALA A 203 24.04 -13.99 -1.34
C ALA A 203 23.42 -15.30 -1.87
N GLU A 204 23.20 -15.40 -3.19
CA GLU A 204 22.72 -16.65 -3.80
C GLU A 204 23.81 -17.74 -3.82
N GLY A 205 25.08 -17.36 -3.97
CA GLY A 205 26.22 -18.27 -3.75
C GLY A 205 26.28 -18.80 -2.31
N ALA A 206 26.04 -17.95 -1.31
CA ALA A 206 25.93 -18.36 0.09
C ALA A 206 24.75 -19.31 0.31
N ARG A 207 23.60 -19.05 -0.33
CA ARG A 207 22.44 -19.96 -0.32
C ARG A 207 22.78 -21.33 -0.93
N ALA A 208 23.50 -21.36 -2.05
CA ALA A 208 23.98 -22.60 -2.67
C ALA A 208 24.90 -23.40 -1.74
N LEU A 209 25.82 -22.71 -1.03
CA LEU A 209 26.70 -23.33 -0.03
C LEU A 209 25.90 -23.92 1.13
N LEU A 210 24.91 -23.19 1.64
CA LEU A 210 24.03 -23.67 2.71
C LEU A 210 23.25 -24.92 2.26
N ALA A 211 22.65 -24.89 1.07
CA ALA A 211 21.93 -26.03 0.48
C ALA A 211 22.84 -27.24 0.23
N ALA A 212 24.14 -27.02 -0.02
CA ALA A 212 25.15 -28.08 -0.12
C ALA A 212 25.64 -28.60 1.26
N GLY A 213 25.09 -28.12 2.37
CA GLY A 213 25.48 -28.50 3.73
C GLY A 213 26.80 -27.87 4.21
N ARG A 214 27.27 -26.80 3.56
CA ARG A 214 28.53 -26.10 3.88
C ARG A 214 28.24 -24.77 4.60
N ALA A 215 27.61 -24.85 5.78
CA ALA A 215 27.09 -23.68 6.47
C ALA A 215 28.17 -22.68 6.92
N GLU A 216 29.36 -23.13 7.35
CA GLU A 216 30.46 -22.24 7.70
C GLU A 216 30.99 -21.46 6.48
N ASP A 217 31.09 -22.13 5.33
CA ASP A 217 31.52 -21.50 4.09
C ASP A 217 30.45 -20.52 3.60
N ALA A 218 29.17 -20.85 3.75
CA ALA A 218 28.05 -19.96 3.45
C ALA A 218 28.13 -18.66 4.25
N LEU A 219 28.44 -18.74 5.55
CA LEU A 219 28.59 -17.56 6.40
C LEU A 219 29.76 -16.69 5.93
N GLN A 220 30.89 -17.29 5.59
CA GLN A 220 32.07 -16.57 5.08
C GLN A 220 31.77 -15.89 3.74
N ALA A 221 31.09 -16.59 2.82
CA ALA A 221 30.69 -16.04 1.53
C ALA A 221 29.74 -14.85 1.69
N LEU A 222 28.75 -14.94 2.59
CA LEU A 222 27.82 -13.85 2.85
C LEU A 222 28.53 -12.63 3.48
N GLN A 223 29.45 -12.85 4.42
CA GLN A 223 30.27 -11.79 5.00
C GLN A 223 31.16 -11.10 3.96
N ALA A 224 31.72 -11.86 3.00
CA ALA A 224 32.50 -11.29 1.90
C ALA A 224 31.62 -10.47 0.95
N ALA A 225 30.39 -10.94 0.67
CA ALA A 225 29.44 -10.26 -0.19
C ALA A 225 28.87 -8.95 0.41
N ALA A 226 28.92 -8.77 1.73
CA ALA A 226 28.40 -7.58 2.41
C ALA A 226 29.02 -6.27 1.88
N GLY A 227 30.26 -6.32 1.39
CA GLY A 227 30.97 -5.18 0.80
C GLY A 227 30.60 -4.84 -0.64
N PHE A 228 29.83 -5.68 -1.34
CA PHE A 228 29.41 -5.44 -2.71
C PHE A 228 28.19 -4.51 -2.77
N ASP A 229 28.08 -3.77 -3.88
CA ASP A 229 26.89 -3.01 -4.23
C ASP A 229 25.71 -3.97 -4.44
N ALA A 230 24.52 -3.55 -4.00
CA ALA A 230 23.30 -4.30 -4.23
C ALA A 230 22.56 -3.77 -5.45
N ASP A 231 22.00 -4.69 -6.23
CA ASP A 231 21.08 -4.38 -7.32
C ASP A 231 19.78 -3.77 -6.77
N ASP A 232 19.37 -4.19 -5.55
CA ASP A 232 18.31 -3.59 -4.74
C ASP A 232 18.85 -3.11 -3.37
N PRO A 233 19.29 -1.84 -3.28
CA PRO A 233 19.86 -1.30 -2.04
C PRO A 233 18.87 -1.22 -0.88
N VAL A 234 17.58 -1.02 -1.16
CA VAL A 234 16.53 -0.87 -0.14
C VAL A 234 16.30 -2.21 0.56
N ALA A 235 16.29 -3.30 -0.21
CA ALA A 235 16.04 -4.63 0.33
C ALA A 235 17.27 -5.33 0.94
N LYS A 236 18.49 -4.80 0.69
CA LYS A 236 19.75 -5.45 1.09
C LYS A 236 19.79 -5.79 2.58
N GLU A 237 19.47 -4.83 3.45
CA GLU A 237 19.66 -4.98 4.90
C GLU A 237 18.82 -6.14 5.47
N HIS A 238 17.51 -6.13 5.23
CA HIS A 238 16.63 -7.16 5.77
C HIS A 238 16.87 -8.52 5.11
N ARG A 239 17.16 -8.58 3.80
CA ARG A 239 17.47 -9.85 3.12
C ARG A 239 18.79 -10.46 3.60
N ASP A 240 19.81 -9.64 3.84
CA ASP A 240 21.07 -10.09 4.43
C ASP A 240 20.88 -10.61 5.85
N GLY A 241 20.12 -9.87 6.68
CA GLY A 241 19.77 -10.27 8.03
C GLY A 241 19.10 -11.64 8.09
N VAL A 242 18.04 -11.85 7.29
CA VAL A 242 17.33 -13.13 7.21
C VAL A 242 18.27 -14.26 6.78
N ARG A 243 19.05 -14.06 5.72
CA ARG A 243 19.98 -15.08 5.21
C ARG A 243 21.04 -15.43 6.25
N ARG A 244 21.61 -14.43 6.89
CA ARG A 244 22.63 -14.57 7.92
C ARG A 244 22.08 -15.31 9.14
N ALA A 245 20.90 -14.92 9.60
CA ALA A 245 20.23 -15.57 10.72
C ALA A 245 19.95 -17.06 10.43
N LEU A 246 19.49 -17.39 9.23
CA LEU A 246 19.26 -18.78 8.81
C LEU A 246 20.55 -19.62 8.84
N VAL A 247 21.65 -19.07 8.31
CA VAL A 247 22.97 -19.74 8.32
C VAL A 247 23.46 -19.94 9.75
N LEU A 248 23.38 -18.90 10.59
CA LEU A 248 23.79 -18.96 12.00
C LEU A 248 22.94 -19.94 12.83
N ALA A 249 21.63 -19.96 12.61
CA ALA A 249 20.72 -20.91 13.24
C ALA A 249 21.05 -22.36 12.83
N THR A 250 21.40 -22.57 11.55
CA THR A 250 21.84 -23.88 11.04
C THR A 250 23.17 -24.34 11.67
N LEU A 251 24.06 -23.40 11.99
CA LEU A 251 25.29 -23.66 12.74
C LEU A 251 25.09 -23.86 14.26
N GLY A 252 23.86 -23.67 14.77
CA GLY A 252 23.57 -23.70 16.20
C GLY A 252 24.08 -22.48 16.98
N ARG A 253 24.45 -21.39 16.29
CA ARG A 253 24.91 -20.13 16.89
C ARG A 253 23.71 -19.26 17.27
N ILE A 254 22.90 -19.75 18.21
CA ILE A 254 21.55 -19.23 18.52
C ILE A 254 21.53 -17.72 18.82
N ALA A 255 22.38 -17.23 19.73
CA ALA A 255 22.38 -15.82 20.10
C ALA A 255 22.69 -14.90 18.91
N GLU A 256 23.70 -15.26 18.10
CA GLU A 256 24.06 -14.47 16.93
C GLU A 256 23.01 -14.56 15.82
N ALA A 257 22.31 -15.69 15.72
CA ALA A 257 21.20 -15.84 14.80
C ALA A 257 20.02 -14.94 15.18
N VAL A 258 19.71 -14.84 16.48
CA VAL A 258 18.68 -13.92 17.00
C VAL A 258 19.08 -12.48 16.75
N ASP A 259 20.32 -12.09 17.07
CA ASP A 259 20.83 -10.72 16.84
C ASP A 259 20.80 -10.32 15.35
N ALA A 260 20.91 -11.28 14.44
CA ALA A 260 20.88 -11.04 13.00
C ALA A 260 19.48 -11.07 12.38
N LEU A 261 18.50 -11.68 13.05
CA LEU A 261 17.16 -11.89 12.50
C LEU A 261 16.38 -10.56 12.53
N PRO A 262 15.92 -10.02 11.38
CA PRO A 262 15.11 -8.82 11.40
C PRO A 262 13.77 -9.06 12.08
N ASP A 263 13.27 -8.03 12.76
CA ASP A 263 11.99 -8.06 13.47
C ASP A 263 10.81 -8.26 12.51
N LEU A 264 9.69 -8.74 13.07
CA LEU A 264 8.48 -9.00 12.31
C LEU A 264 7.94 -7.75 11.62
N ASP A 265 8.05 -6.57 12.25
CA ASP A 265 7.60 -5.30 11.69
C ASP A 265 8.42 -4.87 10.46
N VAL A 266 9.68 -5.34 10.36
CA VAL A 266 10.50 -5.12 9.17
C VAL A 266 10.11 -6.10 8.08
N VAL A 267 10.08 -7.40 8.37
CA VAL A 267 9.86 -8.40 7.31
C VAL A 267 8.41 -8.50 6.87
N GLY A 268 7.44 -8.07 7.69
CA GLY A 268 6.00 -8.31 7.52
C GLY A 268 5.40 -7.79 6.20
N GLU A 269 6.08 -6.85 5.54
CA GLU A 269 5.69 -6.26 4.26
C GLU A 269 6.47 -6.82 3.06
N HIS A 270 7.39 -7.76 3.30
CA HIS A 270 8.34 -8.29 2.31
C HIS A 270 8.15 -9.81 2.07
N PRO A 271 7.14 -10.23 1.28
CA PRO A 271 6.82 -11.63 1.05
C PRO A 271 8.00 -12.51 0.59
N ARG A 272 8.93 -11.94 -0.17
CA ARG A 272 10.12 -12.64 -0.67
C ARG A 272 10.94 -13.33 0.42
N VAL A 273 10.92 -12.85 1.66
CA VAL A 273 11.69 -13.43 2.77
C VAL A 273 10.88 -14.29 3.73
N PHE A 274 9.55 -14.34 3.62
CA PHE A 274 8.67 -15.01 4.59
C PHE A 274 9.04 -16.47 4.86
N VAL A 275 9.34 -17.25 3.82
CA VAL A 275 9.69 -18.67 3.96
C VAL A 275 10.98 -18.85 4.75
N GLU A 276 12.05 -18.15 4.36
CA GLU A 276 13.37 -18.27 4.99
C GLU A 276 13.38 -17.70 6.41
N TRP A 277 12.67 -16.60 6.64
CA TRP A 277 12.47 -16.05 7.97
C TRP A 277 11.74 -17.04 8.87
N SER A 278 10.65 -17.67 8.39
CA SER A 278 9.87 -18.65 9.15
C SER A 278 10.69 -19.91 9.47
N GLN A 279 11.48 -20.40 8.51
CA GLN A 279 12.40 -21.51 8.73
C GLN A 279 13.44 -21.18 9.81
N THR A 280 13.94 -19.94 9.82
CA THR A 280 14.86 -19.46 10.84
C THR A 280 14.18 -19.44 12.20
N VAL A 281 12.97 -18.88 12.31
CA VAL A 281 12.19 -18.86 13.54
C VAL A 281 11.89 -20.27 14.06
N SER A 282 11.53 -21.22 13.19
CA SER A 282 11.35 -22.64 13.60
C SER A 282 12.61 -23.23 14.24
N LYS A 283 13.79 -22.94 13.69
CA LYS A 283 15.07 -23.38 14.29
C LYS A 283 15.38 -22.70 15.63
N LEU A 284 14.90 -21.47 15.83
CA LEU A 284 15.16 -20.67 17.03
C LEU A 284 14.08 -20.80 18.11
N ALA A 285 12.89 -21.34 17.78
CA ALA A 285 11.73 -21.43 18.67
C ALA A 285 11.97 -22.27 19.94
N GLY A 286 12.95 -23.17 19.93
CA GLY A 286 13.38 -23.92 21.12
C GLY A 286 14.28 -23.13 22.07
N SER A 287 14.67 -21.90 21.70
CA SER A 287 15.49 -21.01 22.54
C SER A 287 14.61 -20.17 23.46
N ALA A 288 15.18 -19.67 24.56
CA ALA A 288 14.49 -18.72 25.43
C ALA A 288 14.39 -17.29 24.84
N GLN A 289 14.92 -17.06 23.63
CA GLN A 289 15.07 -15.73 23.03
C GLN A 289 13.97 -15.42 21.99
N ILE A 290 13.39 -16.46 21.36
CA ILE A 290 12.28 -16.31 20.41
C ILE A 290 11.05 -17.01 20.97
N THR A 291 9.96 -16.27 21.14
CA THR A 291 8.72 -16.82 21.70
C THR A 291 7.82 -17.35 20.58
N ASN A 292 7.55 -18.65 20.59
CA ASN A 292 6.58 -19.27 19.69
C ASN A 292 5.16 -19.13 20.25
N THR A 293 4.39 -18.20 19.69
CA THR A 293 3.04 -17.85 20.17
C THR A 293 1.96 -18.11 19.12
N TRP A 294 0.69 -18.11 19.54
CA TRP A 294 -0.45 -18.17 18.62
C TRP A 294 -0.55 -16.92 17.72
N GLN A 295 -0.08 -15.75 18.18
CA GLN A 295 -0.02 -14.53 17.36
C GLN A 295 0.89 -14.73 16.16
N LEU A 296 2.08 -15.30 16.38
CA LEU A 296 2.97 -15.70 15.30
C LEU A 296 2.28 -16.72 14.38
N GLY A 297 1.60 -17.72 14.95
CA GLY A 297 0.82 -18.69 14.17
C GLY A 297 -0.22 -18.03 13.25
N ARG A 298 -0.92 -16.99 13.73
CA ARG A 298 -1.87 -16.20 12.94
C ARG A 298 -1.19 -15.42 11.82
N VAL A 299 -0.03 -14.83 12.07
CA VAL A 299 0.74 -14.11 11.04
C VAL A 299 1.20 -15.06 9.94
N LEU A 300 1.75 -16.23 10.30
CA LEU A 300 2.12 -17.25 9.32
C LEU A 300 0.91 -17.72 8.52
N ARG A 301 -0.26 -17.85 9.16
CA ARG A 301 -1.51 -18.18 8.48
C ARG A 301 -1.90 -17.15 7.42
N GLN A 302 -1.73 -15.85 7.70
CA GLN A 302 -1.95 -14.77 6.73
C GLN A 302 -0.97 -14.84 5.56
N TRP A 303 0.32 -15.14 5.83
CA TRP A 303 1.32 -15.32 4.77
C TRP A 303 1.01 -16.52 3.87
N ILE A 304 0.47 -17.61 4.42
CA ILE A 304 0.03 -18.76 3.63
C ILE A 304 -1.14 -18.37 2.68
N ASP A 305 -2.10 -17.57 3.17
CA ASP A 305 -3.19 -17.05 2.31
C ASP A 305 -2.68 -16.13 1.21
N TYR A 306 -1.73 -15.24 1.56
CA TYR A 306 -1.08 -14.37 0.59
C TYR A 306 -0.53 -15.15 -0.59
N PHE A 307 0.26 -16.20 -0.33
CA PHE A 307 0.84 -17.02 -1.39
C PHE A 307 -0.20 -17.86 -2.13
N GLY A 308 -1.27 -18.30 -1.47
CA GLY A 308 -2.41 -18.91 -2.15
C GLY A 308 -3.06 -17.95 -3.16
N MET A 309 -3.23 -16.69 -2.80
CA MET A 309 -3.85 -15.66 -3.64
C MET A 309 -2.93 -15.15 -4.75
N MET A 310 -1.64 -14.98 -4.45
CA MET A 310 -0.64 -14.48 -5.41
C MET A 310 -0.01 -15.59 -6.26
N GLY A 311 -0.50 -16.83 -6.15
CA GLY A 311 -0.02 -17.94 -6.97
C GLY A 311 1.39 -18.43 -6.63
N GLY A 312 1.89 -18.16 -5.42
CA GLY A 312 3.17 -18.65 -4.92
C GLY A 312 3.03 -20.01 -4.25
N TYR A 313 2.62 -21.02 -5.01
CA TYR A 313 2.12 -22.27 -4.47
C TYR A 313 3.17 -23.06 -3.68
N ARG A 314 4.44 -23.03 -4.10
CA ARG A 314 5.52 -23.67 -3.34
C ARG A 314 5.67 -23.05 -1.95
N ALA A 315 5.72 -21.72 -1.89
CA ALA A 315 5.88 -20.98 -0.64
C ALA A 315 4.69 -21.21 0.31
N ARG A 316 3.46 -21.29 -0.22
CA ARG A 316 2.26 -21.66 0.53
C ARG A 316 2.44 -23.00 1.26
N VAL A 317 2.89 -24.04 0.56
CA VAL A 317 3.07 -25.39 1.13
C VAL A 317 4.22 -25.41 2.15
N GLU A 318 5.35 -24.79 1.83
CA GLU A 318 6.50 -24.73 2.75
C GLU A 318 6.18 -23.98 4.04
N LEU A 319 5.48 -22.84 3.95
CA LEU A 319 5.04 -22.11 5.14
C LEU A 319 4.03 -22.90 5.97
N ALA A 320 3.10 -23.62 5.34
CA ALA A 320 2.15 -24.47 6.06
C ALA A 320 2.86 -25.57 6.85
N LEU A 321 3.90 -26.18 6.28
CA LEU A 321 4.73 -27.18 6.97
C LEU A 321 5.47 -26.57 8.16
N VAL A 322 6.16 -25.44 7.96
CA VAL A 322 6.91 -24.75 9.04
C VAL A 322 5.98 -24.25 10.14
N ALA A 323 4.83 -23.67 9.79
CA ALA A 323 3.83 -23.24 10.75
C ALA A 323 3.25 -24.43 11.55
N GLY A 324 3.09 -25.59 10.91
CA GLY A 324 2.63 -26.82 11.55
C GLY A 324 3.64 -27.35 12.57
N GLU A 325 4.94 -27.33 12.24
CA GLU A 325 6.02 -27.69 13.17
C GLU A 325 6.03 -26.75 14.39
N LEU A 326 5.88 -25.44 14.16
CA LEU A 326 5.75 -24.45 15.24
C LEU A 326 4.50 -24.71 16.09
N ALA A 327 3.36 -25.05 15.47
CA ALA A 327 2.13 -25.38 16.19
C ALA A 327 2.31 -26.59 17.12
N ILE A 328 2.94 -27.66 16.62
CA ILE A 328 3.31 -28.82 17.44
C ILE A 328 4.20 -28.40 18.61
N GLY A 329 5.21 -27.56 18.36
CA GLY A 329 6.12 -27.05 19.38
C GLY A 329 5.44 -26.30 20.54
N ARG A 330 4.25 -25.73 20.30
CA ARG A 330 3.42 -25.07 21.33
C ARG A 330 2.16 -25.86 21.72
N GLN A 331 2.09 -27.14 21.34
CA GLN A 331 0.95 -28.05 21.59
C GLN A 331 -0.38 -27.64 20.92
N GLY A 332 -0.32 -26.91 19.82
CA GLY A 332 -1.46 -26.56 18.96
C GLY A 332 -1.85 -27.67 17.99
N VAL A 333 -2.27 -28.83 18.52
CA VAL A 333 -2.47 -30.07 17.75
C VAL A 333 -3.48 -29.92 16.61
N TRP A 334 -4.65 -29.35 16.88
CA TRP A 334 -5.67 -29.14 15.84
C TRP A 334 -5.18 -28.21 14.73
N GLN A 335 -4.41 -27.16 15.07
CA GLN A 335 -3.89 -26.21 14.08
C GLN A 335 -2.86 -26.91 13.20
N ALA A 336 -1.98 -27.74 13.77
CA ALA A 336 -1.02 -28.54 13.03
C ALA A 336 -1.73 -29.48 12.03
N GLY A 337 -2.84 -30.11 12.42
CA GLY A 337 -3.68 -30.92 11.54
C GLY A 337 -4.22 -30.13 10.35
N LEU A 338 -4.84 -28.96 10.59
CA LEU A 338 -5.35 -28.10 9.52
C LEU A 338 -4.25 -27.56 8.61
N LEU A 339 -3.07 -27.26 9.15
CA LEU A 339 -1.93 -26.82 8.36
C LEU A 339 -1.40 -27.95 7.47
N ALA A 340 -1.44 -29.20 7.92
CA ALA A 340 -1.13 -30.34 7.09
C ALA A 340 -2.17 -30.54 5.97
N ASP A 341 -3.45 -30.37 6.25
CA ASP A 341 -4.52 -30.40 5.25
C ASP A 341 -4.35 -29.26 4.23
N LEU A 342 -3.97 -28.07 4.70
CA LEU A 342 -3.70 -26.92 3.85
C LEU A 342 -2.49 -27.15 2.94
N ALA A 343 -1.42 -27.74 3.47
CA ALA A 343 -0.25 -28.16 2.70
C ALA A 343 -0.62 -29.21 1.63
N GLU A 344 -1.42 -30.22 1.99
CA GLU A 344 -1.90 -31.25 1.05
C GLU A 344 -2.78 -30.66 -0.05
N SER A 345 -3.66 -29.72 0.29
CA SER A 345 -4.53 -29.03 -0.67
C SER A 345 -3.76 -28.20 -1.71
N GLY A 346 -2.52 -27.82 -1.40
CA GLY A 346 -1.64 -27.08 -2.32
C GLY A 346 -0.89 -27.98 -3.30
N LEU A 347 -0.78 -29.28 -3.06
CA LEU A 347 -0.02 -30.19 -3.94
C LEU A 347 -0.50 -30.23 -5.39
N PRO A 348 -1.82 -30.21 -5.70
CA PRO A 348 -2.29 -30.24 -7.09
C PRO A 348 -1.85 -29.04 -7.94
N GLU A 349 -1.48 -27.92 -7.32
CA GLU A 349 -1.01 -26.70 -8.00
C GLU A 349 0.50 -26.75 -8.32
N LEU A 350 1.23 -27.77 -7.83
CA LEU A 350 2.66 -27.92 -8.03
C LEU A 350 2.97 -28.89 -9.17
N ARG A 351 4.02 -28.58 -9.94
CA ARG A 351 4.55 -29.45 -11.00
C ARG A 351 5.50 -30.49 -10.42
N ASP A 352 6.25 -30.13 -9.39
CA ASP A 352 7.12 -31.03 -8.64
C ASP A 352 6.59 -31.19 -7.21
N THR A 353 6.44 -32.42 -6.74
CA THR A 353 5.96 -32.73 -5.38
C THR A 353 6.91 -33.65 -4.61
N GLU A 354 8.12 -33.86 -5.12
CA GLU A 354 9.10 -34.77 -4.52
C GLU A 354 9.34 -34.44 -3.03
N GLY A 355 9.17 -35.45 -2.17
CA GLY A 355 9.39 -35.34 -0.72
C GLY A 355 8.30 -34.59 0.06
N LEU A 356 7.37 -33.88 -0.59
CA LEU A 356 6.35 -33.10 0.11
C LEU A 356 5.29 -33.97 0.77
N ALA A 357 4.83 -35.02 0.07
CA ALA A 357 3.83 -35.93 0.61
C ALA A 357 4.32 -36.63 1.89
N GLU A 358 5.59 -37.04 1.91
CA GLU A 358 6.22 -37.64 3.10
C GLU A 358 6.32 -36.64 4.26
N ARG A 359 6.69 -35.38 3.98
CA ARG A 359 6.76 -34.32 5.00
C ARG A 359 5.39 -34.00 5.59
N ILE A 360 4.35 -33.91 4.76
CA ILE A 360 2.96 -33.70 5.19
C ILE A 360 2.48 -34.87 6.05
N ALA A 361 2.73 -36.12 5.62
CA ALA A 361 2.38 -37.30 6.39
C ALA A 361 3.12 -37.35 7.74
N ALA A 362 4.39 -36.96 7.77
CA ALA A 362 5.17 -36.86 9.01
C ALA A 362 4.64 -35.77 9.95
N LEU A 363 4.22 -34.61 9.41
CA LEU A 363 3.59 -33.56 10.19
C LEU A 363 2.29 -34.05 10.85
N ARG A 364 1.40 -34.70 10.08
CA ARG A 364 0.17 -35.30 10.61
C ARG A 364 0.45 -36.33 11.69
N ALA A 365 1.36 -37.27 11.43
CA ALA A 365 1.71 -38.31 12.40
C ALA A 365 2.29 -37.72 13.70
N THR A 366 3.03 -36.61 13.62
CA THR A 366 3.57 -35.92 14.80
C THR A 366 2.48 -35.17 15.55
N ALA A 367 1.54 -34.53 14.84
CA ALA A 367 0.37 -33.90 15.46
C ALA A 367 -0.48 -34.94 16.22
N ASP A 368 -0.80 -36.08 15.58
CA ASP A 368 -1.57 -37.18 16.19
C ASP A 368 -0.89 -37.79 17.43
N ALA A 369 0.44 -37.74 17.49
CA ALA A 369 1.24 -38.25 18.61
C ALA A 369 1.48 -37.21 19.72
N THR A 370 1.14 -35.95 19.51
CA THR A 370 1.37 -34.86 20.46
C THR A 370 0.22 -34.79 21.47
N ASP A 371 0.56 -34.77 22.76
CA ASP A 371 -0.45 -34.64 23.82
C ASP A 371 -1.08 -33.25 23.82
N GLU A 372 -2.41 -33.20 23.73
CA GLU A 372 -3.18 -31.97 23.86
C GLU A 372 -3.21 -31.45 25.31
N PRO A 373 -3.22 -30.12 25.50
CA PRO A 373 -3.42 -29.53 26.83
C PRO A 373 -4.77 -29.94 27.45
N GLU A 374 -4.76 -30.25 28.74
CA GLU A 374 -5.96 -30.63 29.48
C GLU A 374 -7.04 -29.52 29.38
N PRO A 375 -8.27 -29.84 28.96
CA PRO A 375 -9.33 -28.86 28.81
C PRO A 375 -9.78 -28.28 30.17
N PRO A 376 -10.19 -27.01 30.21
CA PRO A 376 -10.70 -26.40 31.42
C PRO A 376 -12.07 -26.99 31.77
N GLY A 377 -12.15 -27.67 32.92
CA GLY A 377 -13.40 -28.14 33.50
C GLY A 377 -14.18 -29.20 32.67
N PRO A 378 -15.37 -29.58 33.15
CA PRO A 378 -16.29 -30.48 32.44
C PRO A 378 -16.79 -29.88 31.13
N LEU A 379 -17.22 -30.73 30.19
CA LEU A 379 -17.66 -30.34 28.84
C LEU A 379 -18.83 -29.34 28.87
N GLU A 380 -19.76 -29.53 29.80
CA GLU A 380 -20.99 -28.74 29.94
C GLU A 380 -20.73 -27.32 30.48
N GLU A 381 -19.59 -27.10 31.14
CA GLU A 381 -19.22 -25.81 31.72
C GLU A 381 -18.31 -24.98 30.79
N ARG A 382 -17.85 -25.55 29.66
CA ARG A 382 -16.83 -24.93 28.79
C ARG A 382 -17.22 -23.59 28.19
N VAL A 383 -18.48 -23.41 27.78
CA VAL A 383 -18.95 -22.12 27.23
C VAL A 383 -18.91 -21.04 28.30
N GLY A 384 -19.37 -21.33 29.52
CA GLY A 384 -19.31 -20.39 30.64
C GLY A 384 -17.87 -20.07 31.05
N LEU A 385 -16.96 -21.04 30.99
CA LEU A 385 -15.53 -20.84 31.24
C LEU A 385 -14.85 -20.02 30.13
N PHE A 386 -15.27 -20.18 28.87
CA PHE A 386 -14.81 -19.35 27.75
C PHE A 386 -15.26 -17.90 27.94
N ASP A 387 -16.55 -17.68 28.21
CA ASP A 387 -17.12 -16.34 28.38
C ASP A 387 -16.55 -15.63 29.63
N ALA A 388 -16.10 -16.39 30.64
CA ALA A 388 -15.44 -15.87 31.84
C ALA A 388 -13.92 -15.68 31.68
N ALA A 389 -13.32 -16.20 30.61
CA ALA A 389 -11.89 -16.08 30.37
C ALA A 389 -11.56 -14.65 29.89
N ASP A 390 -10.61 -14.00 30.57
CA ASP A 390 -10.18 -12.66 30.20
C ASP A 390 -9.31 -12.69 28.92
N GLY A 391 -9.59 -11.77 27.99
CA GLY A 391 -8.96 -11.70 26.67
C GLY A 391 -7.46 -11.49 26.67
N PHE A 392 -6.87 -11.07 27.80
CA PHE A 392 -5.43 -10.93 27.97
C PHE A 392 -4.69 -12.25 28.26
N ASN A 393 -5.38 -13.26 28.82
CA ASN A 393 -4.76 -14.53 29.25
C ASN A 393 -5.41 -15.77 28.61
N ALA A 394 -6.52 -15.61 27.89
CA ALA A 394 -7.14 -16.69 27.12
C ALA A 394 -6.31 -16.98 25.87
N ASP A 395 -5.75 -18.19 25.79
CA ASP A 395 -5.08 -18.67 24.58
C ASP A 395 -6.16 -19.12 23.56
N PRO A 396 -6.45 -18.35 22.50
CA PRO A 396 -7.48 -18.67 21.53
C PRO A 396 -7.21 -20.00 20.82
N GLU A 397 -5.95 -20.37 20.61
CA GLU A 397 -5.57 -21.62 19.95
C GLU A 397 -6.03 -22.82 20.77
N ARG A 398 -5.90 -22.77 22.10
CA ARG A 398 -6.40 -23.84 22.98
C ARG A 398 -7.92 -23.89 23.00
N TRP A 399 -8.56 -22.73 23.05
CA TRP A 399 -10.02 -22.65 23.09
C TRP A 399 -10.70 -23.24 21.86
N VAL A 400 -10.06 -23.18 20.68
CA VAL A 400 -10.59 -23.87 19.50
C VAL A 400 -10.71 -25.38 19.77
N GLY A 401 -9.61 -26.05 20.15
CA GLY A 401 -9.61 -27.49 20.43
C GLY A 401 -10.58 -27.86 21.57
N TRP A 402 -10.64 -27.05 22.62
CA TRP A 402 -11.52 -27.31 23.76
C TRP A 402 -13.01 -27.13 23.45
N LEU A 403 -13.38 -26.24 22.53
CA LEU A 403 -14.78 -26.04 22.12
C LEU A 403 -15.22 -26.99 21.00
N ALA A 404 -14.28 -27.55 20.23
CA ALA A 404 -14.59 -28.43 19.09
C ALA A 404 -15.62 -29.55 19.38
N PRO A 405 -15.60 -30.26 20.55
CA PRO A 405 -16.58 -31.31 20.83
C PRO A 405 -18.04 -30.84 21.00
N LEU A 406 -18.26 -29.54 21.27
CA LEU A 406 -19.58 -28.92 21.38
C LEU A 406 -20.10 -28.39 20.04
N SER A 407 -19.18 -28.17 19.09
CA SER A 407 -19.47 -27.53 17.82
C SER A 407 -20.42 -28.36 16.94
N GLY A 408 -21.39 -27.70 16.31
CA GLY A 408 -22.44 -28.30 15.49
C GLY A 408 -23.56 -28.98 16.27
N ARG A 409 -23.54 -28.93 17.62
CA ARG A 409 -24.62 -29.46 18.48
C ARG A 409 -25.35 -28.35 19.24
N ASP A 410 -24.57 -27.41 19.77
CA ASP A 410 -25.04 -26.26 20.51
C ASP A 410 -24.69 -24.98 19.76
N ILE A 411 -25.68 -24.14 19.46
CA ILE A 411 -25.50 -22.96 18.62
C ILE A 411 -24.54 -21.95 19.26
N GLU A 412 -24.65 -21.77 20.58
CA GLU A 412 -23.84 -20.82 21.33
C GLU A 412 -22.37 -21.23 21.32
N ALA A 413 -22.07 -22.49 21.67
CA ALA A 413 -20.74 -23.07 21.60
C ALA A 413 -20.18 -23.06 20.17
N THR A 414 -21.01 -23.33 19.17
CA THR A 414 -20.60 -23.29 17.76
C THR A 414 -20.16 -21.89 17.38
N ARG A 415 -20.93 -20.85 17.77
CA ARG A 415 -20.56 -19.45 17.53
C ARG A 415 -19.21 -19.11 18.15
N ARG A 416 -18.97 -19.47 19.42
CA ARG A 416 -17.67 -19.21 20.09
C ARG A 416 -16.55 -19.92 19.35
N HIS A 417 -16.71 -21.22 19.09
CA HIS A 417 -15.70 -22.04 18.41
C HIS A 417 -15.29 -21.46 17.06
N THR A 418 -16.26 -21.15 16.19
CA THR A 418 -15.97 -20.63 14.85
C THR A 418 -15.49 -19.19 14.88
N THR A 419 -15.87 -18.39 15.88
CA THR A 419 -15.34 -17.02 16.04
C THR A 419 -13.88 -17.08 16.42
N THR A 420 -13.51 -17.96 17.36
CA THR A 420 -12.12 -18.17 17.75
C THR A 420 -11.29 -18.73 16.58
N ALA A 421 -11.85 -19.67 15.79
CA ALA A 421 -11.18 -20.19 14.61
C ALA A 421 -11.00 -19.10 13.52
N GLY A 422 -12.02 -18.29 13.25
CA GLY A 422 -11.96 -17.16 12.32
C GLY A 422 -10.94 -16.12 12.76
N PHE A 423 -10.90 -15.78 14.05
CA PHE A 423 -9.89 -14.89 14.64
C PHE A 423 -8.45 -15.39 14.42
N LEU A 424 -8.24 -16.71 14.38
CA LEU A 424 -6.93 -17.32 14.10
C LEU A 424 -6.63 -17.48 12.60
N GLY A 425 -7.51 -17.01 11.71
CA GLY A 425 -7.34 -17.09 10.25
C GLY A 425 -7.92 -18.36 9.61
N TYR A 426 -8.88 -19.01 10.25
CA TYR A 426 -9.59 -20.19 9.72
C TYR A 426 -11.09 -19.96 9.50
N PRO A 427 -11.51 -18.87 8.79
CA PRO A 427 -12.92 -18.58 8.57
C PRO A 427 -13.61 -19.66 7.72
N ALA A 428 -12.90 -20.30 6.78
CA ALA A 428 -13.43 -21.37 5.95
C ALA A 428 -13.86 -22.60 6.78
N THR A 429 -13.05 -22.99 7.78
CA THR A 429 -13.40 -24.06 8.72
C THR A 429 -14.64 -23.70 9.53
N GLY A 430 -14.74 -22.45 9.98
CA GLY A 430 -15.94 -21.94 10.64
C GLY A 430 -17.17 -21.99 9.74
N ALA A 431 -17.03 -21.56 8.49
CA ALA A 431 -18.09 -21.57 7.49
C ALA A 431 -18.58 -22.99 7.20
N ASP A 432 -17.69 -23.99 7.09
CA ASP A 432 -18.06 -25.38 6.89
C ASP A 432 -18.91 -25.94 8.03
N ILE A 433 -18.52 -25.64 9.27
CA ILE A 433 -19.25 -26.05 10.47
C ILE A 433 -20.63 -25.40 10.49
N TYR A 434 -20.72 -24.08 10.29
CA TYR A 434 -21.98 -23.35 10.31
C TYR A 434 -22.90 -23.74 9.16
N TRP A 435 -22.34 -23.95 7.97
CA TRP A 435 -23.09 -24.43 6.81
C TRP A 435 -23.71 -25.78 7.09
N LYS A 436 -22.93 -26.74 7.60
CA LYS A 436 -23.45 -28.06 7.91
C LYS A 436 -24.60 -28.00 8.92
N MET A 437 -24.52 -27.09 9.89
CA MET A 437 -25.52 -26.92 10.94
C MET A 437 -26.80 -26.23 10.44
N LEU A 438 -26.68 -25.11 9.72
CA LEU A 438 -27.83 -24.29 9.29
C LEU A 438 -28.42 -24.73 7.95
N VAL A 439 -27.59 -25.21 7.02
CA VAL A 439 -27.99 -25.55 5.65
C VAL A 439 -28.17 -27.06 5.50
N ASP A 440 -27.14 -27.87 5.78
CA ASP A 440 -27.23 -29.31 5.47
C ASP A 440 -28.12 -30.07 6.45
N SER A 441 -28.07 -29.69 7.74
CA SER A 441 -28.79 -30.37 8.82
C SER A 441 -29.99 -29.57 9.35
N GLY A 442 -30.06 -28.28 9.01
CA GLY A 442 -31.06 -27.32 9.49
C GLY A 442 -32.02 -26.85 8.40
N ASP A 443 -32.75 -25.78 8.68
CA ASP A 443 -33.53 -25.03 7.70
C ASP A 443 -33.16 -23.56 7.78
N ILE A 444 -32.23 -23.14 6.93
CA ILE A 444 -31.69 -21.78 6.93
C ILE A 444 -32.75 -20.71 6.67
N ALA A 445 -33.86 -21.04 6.01
CA ALA A 445 -34.93 -20.09 5.73
C ALA A 445 -35.69 -19.64 6.99
N THR A 446 -35.58 -20.41 8.07
CA THR A 446 -36.22 -20.13 9.37
C THR A 446 -35.22 -19.92 10.50
N ALA A 447 -33.91 -19.88 10.18
CA ALA A 447 -32.86 -19.62 11.15
C ALA A 447 -32.93 -18.17 11.68
N GLU A 448 -32.39 -17.96 12.89
CA GLU A 448 -32.30 -16.63 13.48
C GLU A 448 -31.43 -15.70 12.62
N ALA A 449 -31.85 -14.44 12.50
CA ALA A 449 -31.19 -13.47 11.62
C ALA A 449 -29.71 -13.28 11.95
N ASP A 450 -29.34 -13.35 13.23
CA ASP A 450 -27.96 -13.23 13.70
C ASP A 450 -27.09 -14.42 13.23
N ASP A 451 -27.65 -15.63 13.14
CA ASP A 451 -26.92 -16.81 12.68
C ASP A 451 -26.72 -16.80 11.17
N VAL A 452 -27.73 -16.37 10.41
CA VAL A 452 -27.61 -16.11 8.96
C VAL A 452 -26.57 -15.03 8.70
N ALA A 453 -26.62 -13.94 9.47
CA ALA A 453 -25.65 -12.86 9.35
C ALA A 453 -24.23 -13.32 9.64
N TYR A 454 -24.05 -14.13 10.68
CA TYR A 454 -22.76 -14.65 11.05
C TYR A 454 -22.18 -15.60 9.99
N LEU A 455 -22.98 -16.54 9.45
CA LEU A 455 -22.54 -17.39 8.33
C LEU A 455 -22.23 -16.54 7.08
N THR A 456 -23.00 -15.48 6.81
CA THR A 456 -22.70 -14.53 5.73
C THR A 456 -21.29 -13.94 5.90
N THR A 457 -20.94 -13.46 7.10
CA THR A 457 -19.61 -12.91 7.40
C THR A 457 -18.50 -13.95 7.21
N LEU A 458 -18.67 -15.16 7.74
CA LEU A 458 -17.69 -16.23 7.58
C LEU A 458 -17.44 -16.58 6.10
N LEU A 459 -18.49 -16.62 5.28
CA LEU A 459 -18.37 -16.89 3.84
C LEU A 459 -17.67 -15.74 3.09
N ILE A 460 -17.93 -14.48 3.48
CA ILE A 460 -17.23 -13.30 2.94
C ILE A 460 -15.75 -13.34 3.26
N GLU A 461 -15.40 -13.61 4.53
CA GLU A 461 -14.02 -13.72 5.02
C GLU A 461 -13.28 -14.90 4.37
N ALA A 462 -13.96 -16.03 4.19
CA ALA A 462 -13.43 -17.21 3.52
C ALA A 462 -13.38 -17.10 1.99
N ARG A 463 -13.83 -15.97 1.40
CA ARG A 463 -13.96 -15.76 -0.06
C ARG A 463 -14.77 -16.84 -0.78
N GLN A 464 -15.78 -17.41 -0.10
CA GLN A 464 -16.66 -18.45 -0.66
C GLN A 464 -17.91 -17.82 -1.29
N ASP A 465 -17.71 -16.94 -2.26
CA ASP A 465 -18.76 -16.10 -2.87
C ASP A 465 -19.91 -16.94 -3.47
N GLU A 466 -19.58 -18.00 -4.23
CA GLU A 466 -20.58 -18.90 -4.83
C GLU A 466 -21.44 -19.60 -3.78
N ARG A 467 -20.84 -19.99 -2.66
CA ARG A 467 -21.53 -20.65 -1.56
C ARG A 467 -22.46 -19.67 -0.83
N LEU A 468 -22.05 -18.40 -0.71
CA LEU A 468 -22.90 -17.33 -0.19
C LEU A 468 -24.09 -17.08 -1.12
N GLU A 469 -23.89 -17.04 -2.43
CA GLU A 469 -24.99 -16.88 -3.39
C GLU A 469 -25.98 -18.05 -3.32
N GLN A 470 -25.48 -19.29 -3.20
CA GLN A 470 -26.32 -20.47 -2.96
C GLN A 470 -27.11 -20.33 -1.66
N MET A 471 -26.46 -19.90 -0.57
CA MET A 471 -27.10 -19.62 0.71
C MET A 471 -28.22 -18.59 0.57
N ALA A 472 -27.92 -17.46 -0.08
CA ALA A 472 -28.84 -16.35 -0.24
C ALA A 472 -30.10 -16.77 -1.01
N ALA A 473 -29.98 -17.63 -2.02
CA ALA A 473 -31.11 -18.14 -2.79
C ALA A 473 -32.08 -19.02 -1.96
N MET A 474 -31.67 -19.49 -0.78
CA MET A 474 -32.50 -20.26 0.15
C MET A 474 -33.20 -19.38 1.21
N LEU A 475 -32.83 -18.11 1.32
CA LEU A 475 -33.35 -17.20 2.34
C LEU A 475 -34.67 -16.53 1.92
N PRO A 476 -35.47 -16.04 2.88
CA PRO A 476 -36.54 -15.08 2.60
C PRO A 476 -36.03 -13.83 1.87
N HIS A 477 -36.91 -13.15 1.13
CA HIS A 477 -36.53 -12.08 0.20
C HIS A 477 -35.70 -10.96 0.84
N ASP A 478 -36.08 -10.48 2.02
CA ASP A 478 -35.35 -9.47 2.77
C ASP A 478 -33.93 -9.93 3.17
N ALA A 479 -33.82 -11.13 3.74
CA ALA A 479 -32.54 -11.71 4.16
C ALA A 479 -31.64 -12.12 2.97
N GLN A 480 -32.23 -12.62 1.88
CA GLN A 480 -31.53 -12.93 0.63
C GLN A 480 -30.79 -11.71 0.11
N TYR A 481 -31.51 -10.61 -0.11
CA TYR A 481 -30.93 -9.41 -0.70
C TYR A 481 -30.03 -8.66 0.27
N LEU A 482 -30.25 -8.77 1.60
CA LEU A 482 -29.29 -8.27 2.59
C LEU A 482 -27.97 -9.03 2.54
N ALA A 483 -27.99 -10.37 2.44
CA ALA A 483 -26.78 -11.17 2.30
C ALA A 483 -26.02 -10.86 1.01
N LEU A 484 -26.72 -10.70 -0.11
CA LEU A 484 -26.13 -10.30 -1.39
C LEU A 484 -25.55 -8.88 -1.33
N ALA A 485 -26.24 -7.92 -0.72
CA ALA A 485 -25.73 -6.56 -0.55
C ALA A 485 -24.43 -6.55 0.28
N ARG A 486 -24.33 -7.35 1.34
CA ARG A 486 -23.08 -7.51 2.11
C ARG A 486 -21.96 -8.10 1.27
N LEU A 487 -22.24 -9.15 0.48
CA LEU A 487 -21.26 -9.76 -0.42
C LEU A 487 -20.76 -8.73 -1.44
N HIS A 488 -21.65 -8.05 -2.15
CA HIS A 488 -21.29 -7.07 -3.17
C HIS A 488 -20.52 -5.90 -2.56
N SER A 489 -20.91 -5.42 -1.37
CA SER A 489 -20.20 -4.36 -0.66
C SER A 489 -18.79 -4.80 -0.27
N ALA A 490 -18.61 -6.03 0.22
CA ALA A 490 -17.31 -6.58 0.58
C ALA A 490 -16.42 -6.93 -0.63
N ARG A 491 -16.93 -6.76 -1.85
CA ARG A 491 -16.21 -6.91 -3.12
C ARG A 491 -16.17 -5.60 -3.90
N GLU A 492 -16.59 -4.49 -3.28
CA GLU A 492 -16.65 -3.14 -3.87
C GLU A 492 -17.46 -3.08 -5.19
N ARG A 493 -18.42 -4.00 -5.35
CA ARG A 493 -19.37 -4.02 -6.47
C ARG A 493 -20.52 -3.08 -6.15
N TRP A 494 -20.24 -1.78 -6.16
CA TRP A 494 -21.17 -0.74 -5.68
C TRP A 494 -22.51 -0.70 -6.43
N PRO A 495 -22.58 -0.84 -7.77
CA PRO A 495 -23.86 -0.92 -8.48
C PRO A 495 -24.74 -2.09 -8.01
N GLU A 496 -24.16 -3.28 -7.85
CA GLU A 496 -24.87 -4.47 -7.40
C GLU A 496 -25.24 -4.38 -5.91
N THR A 497 -24.38 -3.77 -5.10
CA THR A 497 -24.67 -3.47 -3.69
C THR A 497 -25.90 -2.57 -3.57
N LEU A 498 -25.96 -1.51 -4.40
CA LEU A 498 -27.07 -0.58 -4.44
C LEU A 498 -28.38 -1.31 -4.77
N GLU A 499 -28.41 -2.07 -5.86
CA GLU A 499 -29.59 -2.83 -6.29
C GLU A 499 -30.05 -3.83 -5.22
N ALA A 500 -29.14 -4.63 -4.68
CA ALA A 500 -29.47 -5.61 -3.66
C ALA A 500 -29.97 -4.93 -2.37
N ALA A 501 -29.32 -3.86 -1.91
CA ALA A 501 -29.75 -3.14 -0.71
C ALA A 501 -31.12 -2.48 -0.89
N GLU A 502 -31.47 -1.99 -2.09
CA GLU A 502 -32.82 -1.51 -2.38
C GLU A 502 -33.88 -2.59 -2.25
N HIS A 503 -33.63 -3.76 -2.83
CA HIS A 503 -34.52 -4.90 -2.70
C HIS A 503 -34.69 -5.32 -1.24
N ALA A 504 -33.61 -5.34 -0.46
CA ALA A 504 -33.65 -5.63 0.97
C ALA A 504 -34.51 -4.61 1.74
N VAL A 505 -34.29 -3.31 1.54
CA VAL A 505 -35.07 -2.24 2.19
C VAL A 505 -36.55 -2.31 1.77
N ALA A 506 -36.84 -2.51 0.48
CA ALA A 506 -38.22 -2.63 -0.02
C ALA A 506 -38.95 -3.86 0.54
N ALA A 507 -38.22 -4.94 0.84
CA ALA A 507 -38.74 -6.14 1.48
C ALA A 507 -38.88 -6.02 3.01
N GLY A 508 -38.42 -4.91 3.61
CA GLY A 508 -38.56 -4.64 5.04
C GLY A 508 -37.33 -4.95 5.89
N ALA A 509 -36.16 -5.16 5.27
CA ALA A 509 -34.91 -5.29 6.00
C ALA A 509 -34.60 -4.01 6.82
N GLY A 510 -33.96 -4.21 7.98
CA GLY A 510 -33.75 -3.16 8.99
C GLY A 510 -32.72 -2.09 8.63
N LEU A 511 -32.25 -1.38 9.65
CA LEU A 511 -31.32 -0.24 9.54
C LEU A 511 -30.04 -0.57 8.75
N GLU A 512 -29.53 -1.79 8.86
CA GLU A 512 -28.33 -2.22 8.15
C GLU A 512 -28.49 -2.19 6.63
N ALA A 513 -29.63 -2.62 6.09
CA ALA A 513 -29.88 -2.55 4.66
C ALA A 513 -29.88 -1.09 4.17
N ARG A 514 -30.40 -0.16 5.00
CA ARG A 514 -30.35 1.28 4.72
C ARG A 514 -28.93 1.84 4.77
N ARG A 515 -28.08 1.37 5.68
CA ARG A 515 -26.65 1.74 5.74
C ARG A 515 -25.90 1.26 4.50
N LEU A 516 -26.12 0.02 4.06
CA LEU A 516 -25.54 -0.51 2.82
C LEU A 516 -26.02 0.26 1.59
N LEU A 517 -27.33 0.54 1.51
CA LEU A 517 -27.91 1.33 0.43
C LEU A 517 -27.32 2.74 0.37
N SER A 518 -27.27 3.41 1.51
CA SER A 518 -26.70 4.76 1.63
C SER A 518 -25.21 4.76 1.26
N GLY A 519 -24.44 3.80 1.78
CA GLY A 519 -23.02 3.69 1.48
C GLY A 519 -22.72 3.38 0.01
N ALA A 520 -23.47 2.47 -0.61
CA ALA A 520 -23.32 2.19 -2.04
C ALA A 520 -23.71 3.40 -2.91
N ALA A 521 -24.78 4.13 -2.53
CA ALA A 521 -25.16 5.36 -3.21
C ALA A 521 -24.06 6.44 -3.09
N GLN A 522 -23.42 6.57 -1.94
CA GLN A 522 -22.29 7.49 -1.73
C GLN A 522 -21.10 7.14 -2.63
N GLN A 523 -20.72 5.87 -2.71
CA GLN A 523 -19.61 5.39 -3.57
C GLN A 523 -19.88 5.59 -5.07
N LEU A 524 -21.14 5.75 -5.46
CA LEU A 524 -21.57 6.04 -6.83
C LEU A 524 -21.85 7.54 -7.06
N ASP A 525 -21.38 8.41 -6.16
CA ASP A 525 -21.59 9.86 -6.17
C ASP A 525 -23.07 10.29 -6.12
N GLN A 526 -23.97 9.42 -5.67
CA GLN A 526 -25.40 9.69 -5.50
C GLN A 526 -25.70 10.26 -4.10
N ASN A 527 -24.95 11.29 -3.70
CA ASN A 527 -24.96 11.85 -2.34
C ASN A 527 -26.35 12.29 -1.85
N ALA A 528 -27.17 12.89 -2.71
CA ALA A 528 -28.53 13.31 -2.35
C ALA A 528 -29.42 12.12 -1.96
N ARG A 529 -29.32 11.03 -2.74
CA ARG A 529 -30.04 9.79 -2.49
C ARG A 529 -29.51 9.10 -1.23
N ALA A 530 -28.19 9.04 -1.09
CA ALA A 530 -27.53 8.44 0.06
C ALA A 530 -27.95 9.10 1.38
N ALA A 531 -28.00 10.43 1.41
CA ALA A 531 -28.49 11.20 2.56
C ALA A 531 -29.99 10.99 2.80
N GLY A 532 -30.81 11.00 1.74
CA GLY A 532 -32.25 10.79 1.82
C GLY A 532 -32.65 9.47 2.49
N VAL A 533 -31.96 8.38 2.14
CA VAL A 533 -32.19 7.04 2.71
C VAL A 533 -32.01 7.01 4.24
N LEU A 534 -31.00 7.70 4.75
CA LEU A 534 -30.75 7.80 6.20
C LEU A 534 -31.70 8.80 6.87
N HIS A 535 -32.00 9.92 6.20
CA HIS A 535 -32.94 10.92 6.70
C HIS A 535 -34.33 10.33 6.97
N ASP A 536 -34.81 9.39 6.14
CA ASP A 536 -36.09 8.70 6.34
C ASP A 536 -36.20 7.93 7.67
N VAL A 537 -35.06 7.63 8.32
CA VAL A 537 -34.96 6.96 9.62
C VAL A 537 -34.14 7.74 10.63
N LEU A 538 -34.05 9.07 10.49
CA LEU A 538 -33.24 9.95 11.34
C LEU A 538 -33.43 9.71 12.85
N ASP A 539 -34.64 9.34 13.27
CA ASP A 539 -34.93 9.10 14.68
C ASP A 539 -34.24 7.86 15.25
N GLU A 540 -33.97 6.85 14.41
CA GLU A 540 -33.34 5.57 14.75
C GLU A 540 -31.80 5.59 14.63
N LEU A 541 -31.25 6.63 14.00
CA LEU A 541 -29.81 6.74 13.74
C LEU A 541 -28.99 7.00 15.01
N VAL A 542 -27.80 6.38 15.07
CA VAL A 542 -26.75 6.77 16.02
C VAL A 542 -26.00 8.00 15.50
N GLU A 543 -25.28 8.70 16.38
CA GLU A 543 -24.61 9.95 16.03
C GLU A 543 -23.68 9.84 14.82
N GLU A 544 -22.93 8.74 14.69
CA GLU A 544 -22.05 8.45 13.55
C GLU A 544 -22.82 8.39 12.21
N ASP A 545 -23.98 7.71 12.18
CA ASP A 545 -24.83 7.65 10.99
C ASP A 545 -25.35 9.06 10.62
N VAL A 546 -25.66 9.89 11.63
CA VAL A 546 -26.14 11.26 11.41
C VAL A 546 -25.03 12.15 10.84
N TRP A 547 -23.79 12.01 11.33
CA TRP A 547 -22.64 12.72 10.76
C TRP A 547 -22.39 12.32 9.30
N ARG A 548 -22.44 11.03 8.99
CA ARG A 548 -22.32 10.54 7.62
C ARG A 548 -23.42 11.14 6.73
N MET A 549 -24.67 11.12 7.20
CA MET A 549 -25.81 11.73 6.50
C MET A 549 -25.57 13.23 6.24
N ILE A 550 -25.06 13.98 7.23
CA ILE A 550 -24.74 15.40 7.10
C ILE A 550 -23.68 15.65 6.02
N VAL A 551 -22.61 14.86 5.99
CA VAL A 551 -21.55 14.98 4.97
C VAL A 551 -22.12 14.77 3.57
N MET A 552 -22.90 13.71 3.37
CA MET A 552 -23.53 13.42 2.07
C MET A 552 -24.55 14.50 1.67
N ALA A 553 -25.38 14.98 2.61
CA ALA A 553 -26.32 16.06 2.35
C ALA A 553 -25.60 17.37 2.00
N THR A 554 -24.46 17.65 2.64
CA THR A 554 -23.60 18.80 2.34
C THR A 554 -23.04 18.70 0.92
N ALA A 555 -22.55 17.53 0.51
CA ALA A 555 -22.07 17.30 -0.85
C ALA A 555 -23.16 17.44 -1.92
N ALA A 556 -24.41 17.14 -1.56
CA ALA A 556 -25.58 17.35 -2.40
C ALA A 556 -26.18 18.77 -2.30
N GLU A 557 -25.63 19.63 -1.45
CA GLU A 557 -26.21 20.92 -1.08
C GLU A 557 -27.66 20.87 -0.56
N ASP A 558 -28.07 19.75 0.06
CA ASP A 558 -29.36 19.59 0.73
C ASP A 558 -29.29 20.14 2.16
N TRP A 559 -29.34 21.48 2.25
CA TRP A 559 -29.22 22.20 3.51
C TRP A 559 -30.39 21.93 4.47
N GLU A 560 -31.54 21.45 4.00
CA GLU A 560 -32.65 21.06 4.87
C GLU A 560 -32.29 19.80 5.67
N ILE A 561 -31.76 18.77 5.00
CA ILE A 561 -31.30 17.54 5.66
C ILE A 561 -30.14 17.86 6.61
N VAL A 562 -29.18 18.71 6.19
CA VAL A 562 -28.07 19.12 7.07
C VAL A 562 -28.58 19.75 8.37
N ARG A 563 -29.58 20.66 8.30
CA ARG A 563 -30.17 21.30 9.49
C ARG A 563 -30.86 20.29 10.41
N LYS A 564 -31.60 19.33 9.85
CA LYS A 564 -32.26 18.27 10.63
C LYS A 564 -31.26 17.36 11.33
N GLY A 565 -30.20 16.94 10.63
CA GLY A 565 -29.11 16.18 11.20
C GLY A 565 -28.39 16.95 12.30
N ALA A 566 -28.02 18.21 12.04
CA ALA A 566 -27.34 19.07 13.02
C ALA A 566 -28.20 19.28 14.29
N ALA A 567 -29.52 19.45 14.14
CA ALA A 567 -30.43 19.52 15.28
C ALA A 567 -30.48 18.21 16.10
N LYS A 568 -30.46 17.04 15.44
CA LYS A 568 -30.47 15.72 16.08
C LYS A 568 -29.24 15.50 16.98
N ILE A 569 -28.07 15.98 16.55
CA ILE A 569 -26.79 15.86 17.29
C ILE A 569 -26.52 17.05 18.21
N GLY A 570 -27.48 17.96 18.40
CA GLY A 570 -27.34 19.07 19.34
C GLY A 570 -26.49 20.25 18.83
N MET A 571 -26.31 20.39 17.52
CA MET A 571 -25.63 21.51 16.87
C MET A 571 -26.63 22.43 16.12
N PRO A 572 -27.44 23.24 16.84
CA PRO A 572 -28.46 24.07 16.20
C PRO A 572 -27.83 25.16 15.33
N ILE A 573 -28.28 25.26 14.09
CA ILE A 573 -27.81 26.22 13.10
C ILE A 573 -28.73 27.45 13.10
N LYS A 574 -28.16 28.66 13.10
CA LYS A 574 -28.93 29.91 13.24
C LYS A 574 -29.65 30.30 11.95
N SER A 575 -29.00 30.08 10.81
CA SER A 575 -29.58 30.29 9.49
C SER A 575 -30.79 29.38 9.28
N THR A 576 -31.82 29.87 8.59
CA THR A 576 -33.08 29.14 8.37
C THR A 576 -33.31 28.74 6.91
N GLU A 577 -32.55 29.31 5.98
CA GLU A 577 -32.65 29.06 4.54
C GLU A 577 -31.27 29.18 3.88
N GLY A 578 -31.13 28.59 2.70
CA GLY A 578 -29.89 28.64 1.91
C GLY A 578 -28.70 27.88 2.51
N PRO A 579 -27.51 28.05 1.91
CA PRO A 579 -26.26 27.49 2.40
C PRO A 579 -25.97 27.88 3.85
N ILE A 580 -25.29 26.99 4.56
CA ILE A 580 -24.86 27.23 5.93
C ILE A 580 -23.48 27.90 5.87
N GLU A 581 -23.44 29.19 6.22
CA GLU A 581 -22.22 29.97 6.37
C GLU A 581 -22.20 30.63 7.75
N GLU A 582 -21.75 29.88 8.75
CA GLU A 582 -21.60 30.34 10.12
C GLU A 582 -20.18 30.05 10.59
N GLU A 583 -19.48 31.07 11.11
CA GLU A 583 -18.14 30.91 11.65
C GLU A 583 -18.20 30.06 12.93
N MET A 584 -17.65 28.85 12.87
CA MET A 584 -17.66 27.86 13.95
C MET A 584 -16.26 27.59 14.54
N GLY A 585 -15.27 28.42 14.17
CA GLY A 585 -13.89 28.35 14.67
C GLY A 585 -12.88 27.85 13.63
N LEU A 586 -11.61 27.86 14.03
CA LEU A 586 -10.48 27.41 13.22
C LEU A 586 -10.32 25.88 13.29
N ILE A 587 -9.98 25.29 12.14
CA ILE A 587 -9.67 23.86 12.00
C ILE A 587 -8.47 23.68 11.07
N ARG A 588 -7.84 22.50 11.13
CA ARG A 588 -6.89 22.04 10.12
C ARG A 588 -7.62 21.06 9.20
N VAL A 589 -7.61 21.32 7.89
CA VAL A 589 -8.12 20.38 6.91
C VAL A 589 -6.94 19.67 6.26
N ILE A 590 -6.95 18.35 6.29
CA ILE A 590 -5.92 17.51 5.69
C ILE A 590 -6.33 17.20 4.25
N LEU A 591 -5.56 17.71 3.30
CA LEU A 591 -5.81 17.60 1.86
C LEU A 591 -4.70 16.80 1.19
N PRO A 592 -4.98 16.09 0.09
CA PRO A 592 -3.93 15.43 -0.70
C PRO A 592 -2.96 16.47 -1.28
N ALA A 593 -1.72 16.07 -1.53
CA ALA A 593 -0.73 16.87 -2.24
C ALA A 593 -0.30 16.18 -3.55
N PRO A 594 0.17 16.93 -4.57
CA PRO A 594 0.55 16.35 -5.86
C PRO A 594 1.69 15.32 -5.79
N ASP A 595 2.49 15.36 -4.73
CA ASP A 595 3.56 14.39 -4.43
C ASP A 595 3.04 13.09 -3.79
N GLY A 596 1.72 12.93 -3.67
CA GLY A 596 1.08 11.79 -3.00
C GLY A 596 1.07 11.88 -1.48
N GLY A 597 1.63 12.96 -0.90
CA GLY A 597 1.60 13.25 0.52
C GLY A 597 0.27 13.86 0.98
N GLN A 598 0.21 14.21 2.26
CA GLN A 598 -0.89 14.97 2.85
C GLN A 598 -0.40 16.33 3.32
N ARG A 599 -1.20 17.37 3.09
CA ARG A 599 -0.93 18.73 3.51
C ARG A 599 -1.98 19.20 4.51
N GLN A 600 -1.53 19.76 5.62
CA GLN A 600 -2.41 20.39 6.60
C GLN A 600 -2.64 21.85 6.20
N VAL A 601 -3.90 22.23 5.99
CA VAL A 601 -4.28 23.58 5.61
C VAL A 601 -5.17 24.19 6.67
N LEU A 602 -4.72 25.30 7.28
CA LEU A 602 -5.52 26.05 8.23
C LEU A 602 -6.77 26.60 7.53
N SER A 603 -7.92 26.42 8.15
CA SER A 603 -9.23 26.67 7.56
C SER A 603 -10.21 27.19 8.60
N ILE A 604 -11.25 27.89 8.14
CA ILE A 604 -12.34 28.37 8.98
C ILE A 604 -13.53 27.43 8.78
N ARG A 605 -14.01 26.79 9.85
CA ARG A 605 -15.22 25.97 9.79
C ARG A 605 -16.43 26.88 9.56
N THR A 606 -17.15 26.64 8.46
CA THR A 606 -18.31 27.43 8.03
C THR A 606 -19.65 26.71 8.25
N GLY A 607 -19.62 25.44 8.64
CA GLY A 607 -20.81 24.65 8.93
C GLY A 607 -20.48 23.30 9.57
N PRO A 608 -21.47 22.41 9.71
CA PRO A 608 -21.28 21.09 10.33
C PRO A 608 -20.19 20.25 9.65
N ALA A 609 -20.11 20.27 8.31
CA ALA A 609 -19.13 19.51 7.53
C ALA A 609 -18.47 20.37 6.44
N THR A 610 -18.54 21.69 6.53
CA THR A 610 -17.96 22.64 5.56
C THR A 610 -16.91 23.53 6.20
N ALA A 611 -15.84 23.79 5.47
CA ALA A 611 -14.80 24.73 5.85
C ALA A 611 -14.30 25.53 4.66
N ARG A 612 -13.82 26.74 4.91
CA ARG A 612 -13.17 27.59 3.91
C ARG A 612 -11.67 27.59 4.14
N LEU A 613 -10.90 27.25 3.12
CA LEU A 613 -9.44 27.26 3.22
C LEU A 613 -8.95 28.69 3.45
N ALA A 614 -8.14 28.90 4.48
CA ALA A 614 -7.68 30.24 4.85
C ALA A 614 -6.33 30.59 4.21
N LEU A 615 -5.50 29.58 3.90
CA LEU A 615 -4.11 29.80 3.47
C LEU A 615 -3.92 29.70 1.95
N PRO A 616 -3.21 30.65 1.34
CA PRO A 616 -2.82 30.57 -0.07
C PRO A 616 -1.93 29.37 -0.33
N GLN A 617 -2.18 28.71 -1.45
CA GLN A 617 -1.42 27.55 -1.92
C GLN A 617 -0.56 27.91 -3.13
N PRO A 618 0.57 27.21 -3.34
CA PRO A 618 1.36 27.37 -4.56
C PRO A 618 0.54 27.18 -5.84
N ARG A 619 0.94 27.86 -6.92
CA ARG A 619 0.38 27.59 -8.25
C ARG A 619 0.57 26.12 -8.63
N GLY A 620 -0.47 25.53 -9.23
CA GLY A 620 -0.49 24.10 -9.61
C GLY A 620 -1.13 23.17 -8.58
N MET A 621 -1.48 23.67 -7.39
CA MET A 621 -2.32 22.93 -6.44
C MET A 621 -3.77 22.89 -6.91
N GLU A 622 -4.48 21.80 -6.64
CA GLU A 622 -5.90 21.62 -7.00
C GLU A 622 -6.85 22.40 -6.09
N TYR A 623 -6.33 23.01 -5.02
CA TYR A 623 -7.07 23.82 -4.06
C TYR A 623 -6.27 25.07 -3.68
N ASN A 624 -6.98 26.12 -3.26
CA ASN A 624 -6.41 27.38 -2.83
C ASN A 624 -7.25 28.06 -1.72
N ALA A 625 -6.75 29.18 -1.20
CA ALA A 625 -7.49 30.04 -0.29
C ALA A 625 -8.89 30.37 -0.85
N GLY A 626 -9.87 30.46 0.04
CA GLY A 626 -11.24 30.77 -0.31
C GLY A 626 -12.07 29.58 -0.82
N ASP A 627 -11.45 28.45 -1.18
CA ASP A 627 -12.17 27.24 -1.56
C ASP A 627 -13.03 26.75 -0.40
N LEU A 628 -14.28 26.40 -0.73
CA LEU A 628 -15.22 25.79 0.20
C LEU A 628 -15.09 24.28 0.05
N VAL A 629 -14.61 23.62 1.09
CA VAL A 629 -14.37 22.18 1.14
C VAL A 629 -15.34 21.50 2.08
N ILE A 630 -15.59 20.22 1.80
CA ILE A 630 -16.30 19.29 2.68
C ILE A 630 -15.23 18.52 3.44
N PHE A 631 -15.43 18.35 4.74
CA PHE A 631 -14.56 17.54 5.59
C PHE A 631 -15.36 16.49 6.36
N ASP A 632 -14.70 15.39 6.72
CA ASP A 632 -15.24 14.39 7.63
C ASP A 632 -15.13 14.91 9.08
N PRO A 633 -16.25 15.10 9.80
CA PRO A 633 -16.24 15.63 11.17
C PRO A 633 -15.68 14.65 12.22
N GLN A 634 -15.08 13.53 11.84
CA GLN A 634 -14.25 12.70 12.70
C GLN A 634 -12.88 13.33 12.95
N LEU A 635 -12.54 13.56 14.22
CA LEU A 635 -11.23 14.05 14.63
C LEU A 635 -10.12 13.05 14.30
N LEU A 636 -9.07 13.51 13.63
CA LEU A 636 -7.89 12.70 13.32
C LEU A 636 -6.91 12.60 14.49
N GLU A 637 -6.92 13.60 15.38
CA GLU A 637 -6.09 13.66 16.59
C GLU A 637 -7.01 13.85 17.80
N PRO A 638 -6.77 13.12 18.92
CA PRO A 638 -7.53 13.33 20.14
C PRO A 638 -7.27 14.73 20.70
N VAL A 639 -8.26 15.29 21.39
CA VAL A 639 -8.09 16.58 22.09
C VAL A 639 -7.06 16.38 23.22
N PRO A 640 -6.01 17.22 23.32
CA PRO A 640 -5.03 17.13 24.40
C PRO A 640 -5.67 17.17 25.78
N GLU A 641 -5.11 16.46 26.76
CA GLU A 641 -5.62 16.48 28.14
C GLU A 641 -5.15 17.71 28.93
N ASP A 642 -4.01 18.30 28.55
CA ASP A 642 -3.42 19.45 29.22
C ASP A 642 -4.15 20.77 28.88
N PRO A 643 -4.63 21.55 29.86
CA PRO A 643 -5.33 22.81 29.61
C PRO A 643 -4.51 23.91 28.90
N GLU A 644 -3.17 23.87 28.95
CA GLU A 644 -2.33 24.80 28.18
C GLU A 644 -2.25 24.38 26.70
N GLU A 645 -2.06 23.08 26.42
CA GLU A 645 -2.09 22.54 25.05
C GLU A 645 -3.47 22.71 24.39
N GLN A 646 -4.56 22.55 25.15
CA GLN A 646 -5.92 22.76 24.66
C GLN A 646 -6.18 24.18 24.13
N GLN A 647 -5.51 25.21 24.68
CA GLN A 647 -5.71 26.60 24.24
C GLN A 647 -5.19 26.85 22.82
N ASN A 648 -4.18 26.09 22.39
CA ASN A 648 -3.57 26.21 21.07
C ASN A 648 -3.98 25.07 20.12
N PHE A 649 -4.83 24.15 20.58
CA PHE A 649 -5.25 23.01 19.77
C PHE A 649 -6.18 23.45 18.64
N VAL A 650 -5.73 23.24 17.40
CA VAL A 650 -6.55 23.42 16.20
C VAL A 650 -6.96 22.04 15.70
N PRO A 651 -8.27 21.67 15.76
CA PRO A 651 -8.71 20.32 15.45
C PRO A 651 -8.45 19.92 13.99
N PRO A 652 -7.85 18.75 13.72
CA PRO A 652 -7.60 18.25 12.37
C PRO A 652 -8.71 17.32 11.86
N PHE A 653 -9.12 17.54 10.62
CA PHE A 653 -10.15 16.77 9.91
C PHE A 653 -9.70 16.41 8.50
N ALA A 654 -10.13 15.25 8.00
CA ALA A 654 -9.85 14.83 6.64
C ALA A 654 -10.74 15.56 5.63
N ALA A 655 -10.18 16.05 4.53
CA ALA A 655 -10.98 16.54 3.41
C ALA A 655 -11.71 15.38 2.70
N VAL A 656 -12.96 15.63 2.32
CA VAL A 656 -13.75 14.72 1.49
C VAL A 656 -13.70 15.16 0.03
N SER A 657 -14.05 16.43 -0.24
CA SER A 657 -14.02 17.01 -1.58
C SER A 657 -14.10 18.54 -1.56
N ILE A 658 -13.81 19.17 -2.68
CA ILE A 658 -14.08 20.60 -2.88
C ILE A 658 -15.55 20.75 -3.26
N LEU A 659 -16.32 21.47 -2.44
CA LEU A 659 -17.73 21.77 -2.71
C LEU A 659 -17.86 22.88 -3.77
N ARG A 660 -17.11 23.97 -3.60
CA ARG A 660 -17.06 25.09 -4.55
C ARG A 660 -15.67 25.73 -4.56
N PRO A 661 -15.08 25.99 -5.73
CA PRO A 661 -13.86 26.75 -5.81
C PRO A 661 -14.11 28.21 -5.38
N GLY A 662 -13.19 28.78 -4.61
CA GLY A 662 -13.14 30.19 -4.27
C GLY A 662 -12.61 31.03 -5.43
N GLY A 663 -11.88 30.41 -6.37
CA GLY A 663 -11.37 31.06 -7.58
C GLY A 663 -10.18 31.99 -7.33
N TYR A 664 -9.54 31.89 -6.16
CA TYR A 664 -8.38 32.71 -5.85
C TYR A 664 -7.16 32.28 -6.66
N THR A 665 -6.39 33.26 -7.11
CA THR A 665 -5.10 33.04 -7.77
C THR A 665 -3.97 33.47 -6.83
N SER A 666 -2.96 32.62 -6.65
CA SER A 666 -1.83 32.94 -5.78
C SER A 666 -0.61 33.40 -6.57
N TYR A 667 0.01 34.49 -6.10
CA TYR A 667 1.25 35.02 -6.64
C TYR A 667 2.37 34.89 -5.61
N PHE A 668 3.51 34.39 -6.05
CA PHE A 668 4.70 34.19 -5.23
C PHE A 668 5.46 35.49 -5.06
N PHE A 669 5.99 35.73 -3.86
CA PHE A 669 6.95 36.79 -3.59
C PHE A 669 8.13 36.25 -2.78
N ASP A 670 9.32 36.81 -3.01
CA ASP A 670 10.57 36.47 -2.30
C ASP A 670 11.50 37.69 -2.19
N GLY A 671 12.30 37.79 -1.14
CA GLY A 671 13.30 38.82 -0.97
C GLY A 671 13.84 38.92 0.46
N ALA A 672 14.49 40.04 0.78
CA ALA A 672 14.94 40.30 2.15
C ALA A 672 13.74 40.71 3.04
N ALA A 673 13.72 40.21 4.27
CA ALA A 673 12.67 40.56 5.23
C ALA A 673 12.76 42.07 5.57
N PRO A 674 11.62 42.79 5.55
CA PRO A 674 11.60 44.20 5.90
C PRO A 674 11.62 44.41 7.42
N SER A 675 11.47 45.66 7.88
CA SER A 675 11.28 45.93 9.31
C SER A 675 9.93 45.39 9.81
N GLU A 676 9.80 45.14 11.13
CA GLU A 676 8.52 44.71 11.72
C GLU A 676 7.39 45.70 11.47
N GLU A 677 7.68 47.01 11.44
CA GLU A 677 6.71 48.07 11.17
C GLU A 677 6.21 48.02 9.72
N ASP A 678 7.14 47.92 8.75
CA ASP A 678 6.82 47.80 7.33
C ASP A 678 6.04 46.50 7.03
N TRP A 679 6.41 45.40 7.69
CA TRP A 679 5.72 44.11 7.54
C TRP A 679 4.29 44.14 8.08
N ALA A 680 4.08 44.82 9.22
CA ALA A 680 2.76 44.99 9.81
C ALA A 680 1.85 45.83 8.90
N GLU A 681 2.35 46.96 8.37
CA GLU A 681 1.61 47.80 7.41
C GLU A 681 1.24 47.01 6.15
N PHE A 682 2.19 46.27 5.58
CA PHE A 682 1.96 45.42 4.41
C PHE A 682 0.87 44.36 4.65
N THR A 683 0.91 43.69 5.81
CA THR A 683 -0.09 42.69 6.18
C THR A 683 -1.48 43.31 6.37
N GLU A 684 -1.57 44.52 6.95
CA GLU A 684 -2.83 45.26 7.11
C GLU A 684 -3.43 45.64 5.75
N VAL A 685 -2.62 46.13 4.81
CA VAL A 685 -3.06 46.48 3.43
C VAL A 685 -3.65 45.28 2.69
N MET A 686 -3.03 44.10 2.83
CA MET A 686 -3.53 42.85 2.23
C MET A 686 -4.83 42.37 2.92
N ALA A 687 -4.89 42.45 4.25
CA ALA A 687 -6.06 42.07 5.02
C ALA A 687 -7.30 42.95 4.72
N GLU A 688 -7.14 44.27 4.60
CA GLU A 688 -8.21 45.20 4.25
C GLU A 688 -8.84 44.91 2.88
N ARG A 689 -8.06 44.34 1.96
CA ARG A 689 -8.50 43.93 0.62
C ARG A 689 -9.02 42.50 0.55
N GLY A 690 -8.94 41.76 1.67
CA GLY A 690 -9.29 40.35 1.71
C GLY A 690 -8.38 39.51 0.83
N TRP A 691 -7.09 39.82 0.78
CA TRP A 691 -6.07 39.06 0.05
C TRP A 691 -5.26 38.22 1.06
N PRO A 692 -5.62 36.94 1.30
CA PRO A 692 -4.94 36.13 2.29
C PRO A 692 -3.49 35.93 1.88
N MET A 693 -2.58 36.15 2.83
CA MET A 693 -1.15 36.00 2.64
C MET A 693 -0.60 34.98 3.63
N TRP A 694 0.35 34.15 3.17
CA TRP A 694 1.08 33.25 4.04
C TRP A 694 2.56 33.23 3.68
N VAL A 695 3.38 33.28 4.72
CA VAL A 695 4.84 33.23 4.65
C VAL A 695 5.30 31.84 5.05
N TYR A 696 6.19 31.27 4.23
CA TYR A 696 6.71 29.91 4.42
C TYR A 696 8.18 29.92 4.91
N SER A 697 8.86 31.05 4.85
CA SER A 697 10.21 31.22 5.39
C SER A 697 10.22 31.22 6.92
N ASP A 698 11.21 30.54 7.51
CA ASP A 698 11.52 30.56 8.94
C ASP A 698 12.67 31.54 9.25
N GLU A 699 13.10 31.60 10.52
CA GLU A 699 14.21 32.46 10.97
C GLU A 699 15.57 32.09 10.32
N ASN A 700 15.68 30.92 9.69
CA ASN A 700 16.91 30.44 9.06
C ASN A 700 17.01 30.83 7.58
N TYR A 701 15.90 31.20 6.95
CA TYR A 701 15.89 31.64 5.56
C TYR A 701 16.64 32.98 5.44
N THR A 702 17.67 33.00 4.59
CA THR A 702 18.54 34.17 4.42
C THR A 702 18.88 34.42 2.95
N VAL A 703 18.86 35.69 2.56
CA VAL A 703 19.20 36.16 1.22
C VAL A 703 20.52 36.93 1.24
N SER A 704 21.13 37.14 0.07
CA SER A 704 22.44 37.79 -0.03
C SER A 704 22.30 39.29 -0.27
N HIS A 705 22.99 40.12 0.50
CA HIS A 705 23.01 41.56 0.27
C HIS A 705 23.76 41.87 -1.04
N PRO A 706 23.19 42.63 -1.99
CA PRO A 706 23.68 42.74 -3.36
C PRO A 706 25.06 43.42 -3.50
N SER A 707 25.40 44.35 -2.60
CA SER A 707 26.70 45.05 -2.63
C SER A 707 27.77 44.51 -1.65
N SER A 708 27.37 43.95 -0.50
CA SER A 708 28.30 43.48 0.54
C SER A 708 28.46 41.96 0.58
N GLY A 709 27.51 41.19 0.02
CA GLY A 709 27.46 39.74 0.13
C GLY A 709 27.09 39.22 1.53
N GLU A 710 26.70 40.11 2.45
CA GLU A 710 26.26 39.74 3.79
C GLU A 710 24.93 38.98 3.75
N ARG A 711 24.70 38.05 4.68
CA ARG A 711 23.44 37.30 4.78
C ARG A 711 22.42 38.15 5.54
N LEU A 712 21.32 38.48 4.89
CA LEU A 712 20.17 39.16 5.47
C LEU A 712 19.07 38.14 5.78
N PRO A 713 18.23 38.35 6.82
CA PRO A 713 16.99 37.60 6.97
C PRO A 713 16.16 37.70 5.69
N GLY A 714 15.67 36.57 5.19
CA GLY A 714 14.84 36.49 4.00
C GLY A 714 13.36 36.34 4.35
N VAL A 715 12.49 36.62 3.39
CA VAL A 715 11.06 36.31 3.47
C VAL A 715 10.57 35.81 2.11
N PHE A 716 9.83 34.69 2.12
CA PHE A 716 9.10 34.25 0.92
C PHE A 716 7.71 33.72 1.28
N GLY A 717 6.78 33.91 0.36
CA GLY A 717 5.39 33.57 0.58
C GLY A 717 4.51 33.70 -0.64
N TRP A 718 3.22 33.56 -0.40
CA TRP A 718 2.19 33.68 -1.42
C TRP A 718 1.12 34.66 -0.96
N VAL A 719 0.62 35.47 -1.90
CA VAL A 719 -0.60 36.27 -1.74
C VAL A 719 -1.68 35.69 -2.64
N ALA A 720 -2.83 35.31 -2.07
CA ALA A 720 -3.99 34.88 -2.83
C ALA A 720 -4.91 36.07 -3.10
N VAL A 721 -5.26 36.27 -4.37
CA VAL A 721 -6.16 37.34 -4.80
C VAL A 721 -7.47 36.78 -5.35
N PRO A 722 -8.62 37.41 -5.05
CA PRO A 722 -9.92 37.05 -5.61
C PRO A 722 -9.98 37.07 -7.15
N PRO A 723 -10.93 36.34 -7.77
CA PRO A 723 -11.04 36.24 -9.23
C PRO A 723 -11.44 37.55 -9.93
N ASP A 724 -11.95 38.55 -9.21
CA ASP A 724 -12.32 39.86 -9.74
C ASP A 724 -11.15 40.87 -9.77
N VAL A 725 -9.98 40.50 -9.25
CA VAL A 725 -8.77 41.31 -9.25
C VAL A 725 -7.88 40.95 -10.45
N SER A 726 -7.51 41.94 -11.25
CA SER A 726 -6.59 41.71 -12.37
C SER A 726 -5.13 41.60 -11.92
N PRO A 727 -4.26 40.82 -12.60
CA PRO A 727 -2.85 40.72 -12.22
C PRO A 727 -2.13 42.08 -12.22
N ASN A 728 -2.55 43.02 -13.08
CA ASN A 728 -2.04 44.41 -13.10
C ASN A 728 -2.33 45.17 -11.79
N GLU A 729 -3.49 44.93 -11.19
CA GLU A 729 -3.84 45.54 -9.90
C GLU A 729 -3.00 44.93 -8.76
N VAL A 730 -2.64 43.65 -8.87
CA VAL A 730 -1.74 42.99 -7.92
C VAL A 730 -0.34 43.58 -8.00
N ASP A 731 0.22 43.67 -9.21
CA ASP A 731 1.54 44.25 -9.45
C ASP A 731 1.63 45.69 -8.95
N ALA A 732 0.65 46.53 -9.32
CA ALA A 732 0.60 47.92 -8.86
C ALA A 732 0.48 48.05 -7.34
N LEU A 733 -0.27 47.17 -6.68
CA LEU A 733 -0.41 47.19 -5.23
C LEU A 733 0.88 46.72 -4.53
N LEU A 734 1.49 45.63 -5.00
CA LEU A 734 2.74 45.12 -4.44
C LEU A 734 3.87 46.15 -4.60
N ASP A 735 3.93 46.84 -5.73
CA ASP A 735 4.92 47.91 -5.96
C ASP A 735 4.68 49.11 -5.03
N ASP A 736 3.44 49.60 -4.91
CA ASP A 736 3.09 50.72 -4.02
C ASP A 736 3.33 50.39 -2.54
N ALA A 737 2.93 49.19 -2.11
CA ALA A 737 3.06 48.75 -0.72
C ALA A 737 4.51 48.45 -0.30
N THR A 738 5.41 48.21 -1.26
CA THR A 738 6.83 47.91 -1.00
C THR A 738 7.79 49.01 -1.48
N GLU A 739 7.28 50.13 -2.03
CA GLU A 739 8.09 51.21 -2.64
C GLU A 739 9.17 51.76 -1.70
N ARG A 740 8.86 51.84 -0.40
CA ARG A 740 9.74 52.44 0.62
C ARG A 740 10.70 51.46 1.27
N TRP A 741 10.62 50.19 0.92
CA TRP A 741 11.42 49.15 1.55
C TRP A 741 12.89 49.31 1.17
N VAL A 742 13.78 49.13 2.14
CA VAL A 742 15.23 49.24 1.94
C VAL A 742 15.74 48.18 0.96
N HIS A 743 15.12 47.00 0.98
CA HIS A 743 15.39 45.89 0.07
C HIS A 743 14.07 45.49 -0.63
N PRO A 744 14.05 45.37 -1.97
CA PRO A 744 12.83 45.06 -2.69
C PRO A 744 12.49 43.57 -2.60
N LEU A 745 11.19 43.25 -2.69
CA LEU A 745 10.73 41.90 -3.02
C LEU A 745 10.71 41.68 -4.54
N ALA A 746 10.69 40.42 -4.93
CA ALA A 746 10.49 39.98 -6.30
C ALA A 746 9.27 39.06 -6.42
N TRP A 747 8.41 39.35 -7.39
CA TRP A 747 7.28 38.51 -7.84
C TRP A 747 7.42 38.19 -9.32
N LEU A 748 8.55 37.57 -9.69
CA LEU A 748 9.00 37.42 -11.08
C LEU A 748 7.96 36.74 -12.00
N ASP A 749 7.24 35.74 -11.51
CA ASP A 749 6.24 35.04 -12.31
C ASP A 749 5.05 35.94 -12.66
N LEU A 750 4.63 36.82 -11.75
CA LEU A 750 3.59 37.82 -12.01
C LEU A 750 4.09 38.87 -13.03
N ALA A 751 5.32 39.33 -12.89
CA ALA A 751 5.94 40.26 -13.85
C ALA A 751 6.03 39.66 -15.27
N ARG A 752 6.42 38.37 -15.37
CA ARG A 752 6.46 37.62 -16.65
C ARG A 752 5.10 37.42 -17.27
N GLU A 753 4.08 37.16 -16.45
CA GLU A 753 2.70 37.01 -16.91
C GLU A 753 2.16 38.33 -17.51
N LEU A 754 2.54 39.46 -16.93
CA LEU A 754 2.13 40.79 -17.38
C LEU A 754 3.00 41.37 -18.50
N ASP A 755 4.19 40.82 -18.73
CA ASP A 755 5.25 41.42 -19.57
C ASP A 755 5.60 42.85 -19.11
N VAL A 756 5.62 43.07 -17.80
CA VAL A 756 5.89 44.37 -17.15
C VAL A 756 7.10 44.22 -16.23
N GLU A 757 8.08 45.12 -16.38
CA GLU A 757 9.30 45.20 -15.54
C GLU A 757 10.03 43.86 -15.27
N VAL A 758 9.94 42.88 -16.18
CA VAL A 758 10.56 41.56 -16.02
C VAL A 758 12.06 41.67 -15.70
N GLU A 759 12.78 42.54 -16.41
CA GLU A 759 14.22 42.77 -16.19
C GLU A 759 14.54 43.29 -14.78
N ARG A 760 13.63 44.04 -14.14
CA ARG A 760 13.79 44.52 -12.76
C ARG A 760 13.76 43.34 -11.80
N HIS A 761 12.79 42.44 -11.93
CA HIS A 761 12.64 41.27 -11.07
C HIS A 761 13.73 40.23 -11.29
N GLU A 762 14.14 39.98 -12.54
CA GLU A 762 15.28 39.07 -12.83
C GLU A 762 16.58 39.58 -12.22
N ARG A 763 16.78 40.91 -12.22
CA ARG A 763 17.93 41.53 -11.54
C ARG A 763 17.85 41.34 -10.03
N ILE A 764 16.68 41.54 -9.41
CA ILE A 764 16.51 41.34 -7.95
C ILE A 764 16.83 39.89 -7.58
N VAL A 765 16.24 38.90 -8.27
CA VAL A 765 16.50 37.47 -8.05
C VAL A 765 18.00 37.17 -8.14
N LYS A 766 18.66 37.67 -9.17
CA LYS A 766 20.10 37.45 -9.38
C LYS A 766 20.99 38.13 -8.32
N GLU A 767 20.69 39.38 -7.97
CA GLU A 767 21.52 40.18 -7.06
C GLU A 767 21.37 39.73 -5.60
N TYR A 768 20.20 39.24 -5.22
CA TYR A 768 19.91 38.75 -3.87
C TYR A 768 20.11 37.24 -3.71
N GLY A 769 20.28 36.50 -4.81
CA GLY A 769 20.50 35.05 -4.81
C GLY A 769 19.28 34.26 -4.38
N LEU A 770 18.12 34.67 -4.91
CA LEU A 770 16.80 34.05 -4.70
C LEU A 770 16.59 32.83 -5.60
#